data_AF-M2WR28-F1
#
_entry.id   AF-M2WR28-F1
#
_cell.length_a   1.000
_cell.length_b   1.000
_cell.length_c   1.000
_cell.angle_alpha   90.00
_cell.angle_beta   90.00
_cell.angle_gamma   90.00
#
_symmetry.space_group_name_H-M   'P 1'
#
loop_
_entity.id
_entity.type
_entity.pdbx_description
1 polymer ?
#
loop_
_entity_poly.entity_id
_entity_poly.type
_entity_poly.pdbx_seq_one_letter_code
_entity_poly.pdbx_strand_id
1 'polypeptide(L)'
;MSTAQVTFDKRAVVIDGKRTILYCGSYHYPKIHYEHWPQALELAKDCGLNCLEVYIFWNVHEKKKGVYHFEREGNIFRFLQLAQERGLKVILRMGPYICAETSYGGFPYWLREIPGIEFRTYNEPFMKEMKRWLTDINRMLKENKLYHQKGGPIILVQIENEYDIVSSIYGAAGQKYLHWCYELYKEGASEWLTSKDSEYFRVASIDKSIETINDFYGHRRIDSLKALKPHQPLLWTEFWIGWYNIWRGAQRQRPVDDVIYAAARFIAQGGSGMNYYMFHGGTHFGNLAMYGQTTGYDFDAPVDSYGRPTEKFERLKQLNHCLSNLEYILLSQDEPEVQKLTPNVNVYRWKDIESGDECSFVCNDQRSQSYVIVAERAVCLKPLSVKIYLNHEEVFDSSQNSYNVSQKSYHRLDYVCNEWKTMQIPIPSKEKKDKEHFEFSFPHIPDMLHITQDETDYMWYTGVGTIYCPFKGENTPHCLKIHMELEAADYVHVFLNRKYVGSCRSPCYDERFTGRRSGFSKSFDLEDFAPMQIAADKDGTYKFELAILVCSLGLIKGEFQLWENGRMEQERKGIFSHPIMCFQLLSPSGKLETVHAAFDSKWSSIPLYISKENSPSISFPITSQPRVGPQLWQAKVHLKANELQQVNIILC
;
A
#
# COMPACT_ATOMS: atom_id res chain seq x y z
N MET A 1 12.71 38.34 14.01
CA MET A 1 11.82 37.47 13.23
C MET A 1 12.09 36.05 13.68
N SER A 2 11.11 35.36 14.24
CA SER A 2 11.25 33.95 14.61
C SER A 2 11.58 33.14 13.35
N THR A 3 12.73 32.46 13.33
CA THR A 3 13.10 31.54 12.24
C THR A 3 12.18 30.33 12.32
N ALA A 4 11.39 30.07 11.27
CA ALA A 4 10.55 28.89 11.17
C ALA A 4 11.41 27.63 11.40
N GLN A 5 11.18 26.93 12.51
CA GLN A 5 12.03 25.87 13.00
C GLN A 5 11.16 24.74 13.51
N VAL A 6 11.54 23.51 13.21
CA VAL A 6 11.01 22.35 13.92
C VAL A 6 12.19 21.69 14.66
N THR A 7 11.94 21.13 15.83
CA THR A 7 12.89 20.32 16.60
C THR A 7 12.08 19.27 17.36
N PHE A 8 12.71 18.53 18.26
CA PHE A 8 12.00 17.72 19.22
C PHE A 8 12.78 17.68 20.53
N ASP A 9 12.09 17.30 21.59
CA ASP A 9 12.70 16.88 22.84
C ASP A 9 12.13 15.52 23.26
N LYS A 10 12.46 15.07 24.48
CA LYS A 10 11.97 13.79 24.99
C LYS A 10 10.44 13.71 25.15
N ARG A 11 9.73 14.84 25.11
CA ARG A 11 8.27 14.89 25.28
C ARG A 11 7.55 14.95 23.95
N ALA A 12 7.92 15.86 23.05
CA ALA A 12 7.15 16.14 21.84
C ALA A 12 8.00 16.72 20.70
N VAL A 13 7.40 16.76 19.51
CA VAL A 13 7.88 17.60 18.41
C VAL A 13 7.62 19.06 18.79
N VAL A 14 8.59 19.92 18.54
CA VAL A 14 8.55 21.36 18.84
C VAL A 14 8.49 22.10 17.51
N ILE A 15 7.38 22.79 17.23
CA ILE A 15 7.17 23.58 16.02
C ILE A 15 7.18 25.04 16.41
N ASP A 16 8.11 25.82 15.84
CA ASP A 16 8.29 27.25 16.09
C ASP A 16 8.39 27.58 17.59
N GLY A 17 9.10 26.74 18.34
CA GLY A 17 9.30 26.87 19.79
C GLY A 17 8.19 26.31 20.66
N LYS A 18 7.11 25.75 20.07
CA LYS A 18 5.98 25.19 20.81
C LYS A 18 5.92 23.66 20.69
N ARG A 19 6.00 22.96 21.83
CA ARG A 19 5.67 21.53 21.89
C ARG A 19 4.27 21.29 21.32
N THR A 20 4.11 20.27 20.49
CA THR A 20 2.86 19.97 19.79
C THR A 20 2.58 18.48 19.85
N ILE A 21 1.35 18.09 20.21
CA ILE A 21 0.90 16.71 20.00
C ILE A 21 0.45 16.60 18.54
N LEU A 22 1.01 15.64 17.80
CA LEU A 22 0.68 15.42 16.41
C LEU A 22 -0.52 14.46 16.30
N TYR A 23 -1.69 15.00 15.97
CA TYR A 23 -2.86 14.21 15.58
C TYR A 23 -2.84 14.06 14.07
N CYS A 24 -2.33 12.92 13.62
CA CYS A 24 -2.07 12.63 12.22
C CYS A 24 -3.13 11.68 11.63
N GLY A 25 -3.35 11.80 10.31
CA GLY A 25 -4.07 10.81 9.54
C GLY A 25 -3.37 10.51 8.22
N SER A 26 -3.27 9.23 7.85
CA SER A 26 -2.68 8.84 6.56
C SER A 26 -3.62 9.08 5.40
N TYR A 27 -3.09 9.75 4.38
CA TYR A 27 -3.73 9.94 3.09
C TYR A 27 -2.79 9.53 1.96
N HIS A 28 -3.26 8.66 1.07
CA HIS A 28 -2.54 8.31 -0.14
C HIS A 28 -3.15 9.06 -1.32
N TYR A 29 -2.59 10.21 -1.67
CA TYR A 29 -3.13 11.08 -2.73
C TYR A 29 -3.40 10.37 -4.06
N PRO A 30 -2.63 9.35 -4.53
CA PRO A 30 -2.96 8.64 -5.76
C PRO A 30 -4.17 7.70 -5.64
N LYS A 31 -4.60 7.37 -4.42
CA LYS A 31 -5.74 6.51 -4.14
C LYS A 31 -7.05 7.29 -3.96
N ILE A 32 -7.01 8.60 -4.13
CA ILE A 32 -8.15 9.51 -3.98
C ILE A 32 -8.21 10.36 -5.24
N HIS A 33 -9.37 10.40 -5.90
CA HIS A 33 -9.53 11.24 -7.08
C HIS A 33 -9.22 12.70 -6.72
N TYR A 34 -8.41 13.39 -7.54
CA TYR A 34 -7.80 14.68 -7.14
C TYR A 34 -8.83 15.78 -6.82
N GLU A 35 -10.01 15.71 -7.43
CA GLU A 35 -11.11 16.65 -7.18
C GLU A 35 -11.71 16.51 -5.78
N HIS A 36 -11.52 15.35 -5.14
CA HIS A 36 -12.04 15.07 -3.79
C HIS A 36 -11.03 15.40 -2.69
N TRP A 37 -9.76 15.69 -3.02
CA TRP A 37 -8.76 16.06 -2.01
C TRP A 37 -9.21 17.22 -1.10
N PRO A 38 -9.79 18.33 -1.60
CA PRO A 38 -10.23 19.42 -0.72
C PRO A 38 -11.22 18.94 0.34
N GLN A 39 -12.26 18.21 -0.06
CA GLN A 39 -13.28 17.68 0.85
C GLN A 39 -12.68 16.66 1.83
N ALA A 40 -11.81 15.77 1.36
CA ALA A 40 -11.18 14.77 2.19
C ALA A 40 -10.28 15.40 3.27
N LEU A 41 -9.62 16.52 2.96
CA LEU A 41 -8.81 17.28 3.92
C LEU A 41 -9.63 18.15 4.88
N GLU A 42 -10.84 18.60 4.49
CA GLU A 42 -11.78 19.22 5.46
C GLU A 42 -12.18 18.21 6.53
N LEU A 43 -12.45 16.95 6.15
CA LEU A 43 -12.77 15.90 7.12
C LEU A 43 -11.64 15.66 8.13
N ALA A 44 -10.37 15.77 7.72
CA ALA A 44 -9.25 15.72 8.64
C ALA A 44 -9.35 16.83 9.71
N LYS A 45 -9.60 18.08 9.29
CA LYS A 45 -9.77 19.23 10.18
C LYS A 45 -10.96 19.05 11.11
N ASP A 46 -12.10 18.62 10.58
CA ASP A 46 -13.32 18.40 11.36
C ASP A 46 -13.11 17.33 12.45
N CYS A 47 -12.31 16.30 12.16
CA CYS A 47 -11.94 15.26 13.10
C CYS A 47 -10.92 15.73 14.15
N GLY A 48 -10.44 16.97 14.09
CA GLY A 48 -9.44 17.51 15.02
C GLY A 48 -8.00 17.16 14.65
N LEU A 49 -7.72 16.73 13.42
CA LEU A 49 -6.34 16.50 12.97
C LEU A 49 -5.61 17.83 12.75
N ASN A 50 -4.35 17.88 13.15
CA ASN A 50 -3.44 19.00 12.90
C ASN A 50 -2.30 18.65 11.94
N CYS A 51 -2.17 17.37 11.60
CA CYS A 51 -1.10 16.86 10.77
C CYS A 51 -1.61 15.75 9.84
N LEU A 52 -0.94 15.54 8.71
CA LEU A 52 -1.17 14.44 7.79
C LEU A 52 0.09 13.59 7.70
N GLU A 53 -0.09 12.32 7.36
CA GLU A 53 1.01 11.47 6.92
C GLU A 53 0.82 11.08 5.45
N VAL A 54 1.87 11.26 4.65
CA VAL A 54 1.80 11.08 3.19
C VAL A 54 3.04 10.33 2.70
N TYR A 55 2.83 9.17 2.06
CA TYR A 55 3.88 8.48 1.30
C TYR A 55 4.07 9.09 -0.08
N ILE A 56 5.29 9.04 -0.65
CA ILE A 56 5.54 9.33 -2.07
C ILE A 56 5.58 8.03 -2.89
N PHE A 57 4.77 7.95 -3.94
CA PHE A 57 4.65 6.76 -4.79
C PHE A 57 5.59 6.85 -6.00
N TRP A 58 6.81 6.33 -5.88
CA TRP A 58 7.80 6.39 -6.98
C TRP A 58 7.28 5.73 -8.28
N ASN A 59 6.61 4.58 -8.17
CA ASN A 59 5.94 3.89 -9.27
C ASN A 59 4.87 4.73 -10.00
N VAL A 60 4.21 5.66 -9.30
CA VAL A 60 3.24 6.59 -9.92
C VAL A 60 3.97 7.72 -10.65
N HIS A 61 5.06 8.22 -10.07
CA HIS A 61 5.76 9.40 -10.58
C HIS A 61 6.79 9.12 -11.65
N GLU A 62 7.37 7.92 -11.71
CA GLU A 62 8.41 7.59 -12.68
C GLU A 62 8.13 6.22 -13.31
N LYS A 63 7.00 6.10 -14.01
CA LYS A 63 6.61 4.86 -14.72
C LYS A 63 7.66 4.42 -15.75
N LYS A 64 8.37 5.38 -16.35
CA LYS A 64 9.52 5.15 -17.23
C LYS A 64 10.71 5.90 -16.68
N LYS A 65 11.89 5.26 -16.68
CA LYS A 65 13.12 5.85 -16.15
C LYS A 65 13.40 7.22 -16.78
N GLY A 66 13.58 8.23 -15.94
CA GLY A 66 13.84 9.62 -16.33
C GLY A 66 12.62 10.43 -16.74
N VAL A 67 11.41 9.86 -16.72
CA VAL A 67 10.18 10.54 -17.13
C VAL A 67 9.27 10.73 -15.92
N TYR A 68 9.16 11.96 -15.45
CA TYR A 68 8.38 12.30 -14.27
C TYR A 68 6.94 12.73 -14.57
N HIS A 69 6.00 12.25 -13.76
CA HIS A 69 4.57 12.54 -13.85
C HIS A 69 4.03 13.08 -12.51
N PHE A 70 3.52 14.31 -12.53
CA PHE A 70 2.95 15.00 -11.36
C PHE A 70 1.60 15.66 -11.66
N GLU A 71 0.78 15.02 -12.50
CA GLU A 71 -0.53 15.52 -12.90
C GLU A 71 -1.65 14.78 -12.14
N ARG A 72 -2.81 15.43 -12.00
CA ARG A 72 -4.05 14.86 -11.42
C ARG A 72 -3.77 14.11 -10.10
N GLU A 73 -4.15 12.83 -9.98
CA GLU A 73 -3.95 11.98 -8.81
C GLU A 73 -2.47 11.83 -8.42
N GLY A 74 -1.54 12.05 -9.35
CA GLY A 74 -0.10 12.07 -9.11
C GLY A 74 0.44 13.44 -8.69
N ASN A 75 -0.37 14.49 -8.55
CA ASN A 75 0.13 15.83 -8.20
C ASN A 75 0.32 16.00 -6.69
N ILE A 76 1.41 15.43 -6.16
CA ILE A 76 1.76 15.56 -4.74
C ILE A 76 1.96 17.01 -4.31
N PHE A 77 2.53 17.86 -5.17
CA PHE A 77 2.78 19.27 -4.82
C PHE A 77 1.47 20.01 -4.55
N ARG A 78 0.46 19.80 -5.41
CA ARG A 78 -0.88 20.38 -5.19
C ARG A 78 -1.54 19.80 -3.95
N PHE A 79 -1.41 18.49 -3.70
CA PHE A 79 -1.95 17.87 -2.49
C PHE A 79 -1.36 18.50 -1.21
N LEU A 80 -0.04 18.68 -1.17
CA LEU A 80 0.65 19.30 -0.03
C LEU A 80 0.29 20.78 0.12
N GLN A 81 0.15 21.53 -0.98
CA GLN A 81 -0.35 22.91 -0.94
C GLN A 81 -1.77 22.99 -0.37
N LEU A 82 -2.67 22.07 -0.76
CA LEU A 82 -4.03 22.00 -0.20
C LEU A 82 -4.03 21.71 1.30
N ALA A 83 -3.08 20.90 1.79
CA ALA A 83 -2.90 20.67 3.22
C ALA A 83 -2.42 21.95 3.93
N GLN A 84 -1.45 22.65 3.33
CA GLN A 84 -0.95 23.93 3.83
C GLN A 84 -2.05 25.00 3.90
N GLU A 85 -2.88 25.13 2.87
CA GLU A 85 -4.03 26.05 2.80
C GLU A 85 -5.03 25.84 3.96
N ARG A 86 -5.10 24.61 4.51
CA ARG A 86 -5.96 24.24 5.66
C ARG A 86 -5.24 24.30 7.01
N GLY A 87 -3.98 24.71 7.01
CA GLY A 87 -3.13 24.73 8.20
C GLY A 87 -2.79 23.34 8.73
N LEU A 88 -2.83 22.31 7.89
CA LEU A 88 -2.38 20.97 8.24
C LEU A 88 -0.86 20.87 8.04
N LYS A 89 -0.16 20.36 9.05
CA LYS A 89 1.24 19.95 8.92
C LYS A 89 1.35 18.60 8.20
N VAL A 90 2.55 18.24 7.75
CA VAL A 90 2.79 16.99 7.04
C VAL A 90 4.03 16.27 7.56
N ILE A 91 3.87 14.99 7.90
CA ILE A 91 4.93 13.99 7.95
C ILE A 91 5.02 13.36 6.55
N LEU A 92 6.11 13.65 5.84
CA LEU A 92 6.32 13.16 4.47
C LEU A 92 7.19 11.90 4.49
N ARG A 93 6.58 10.76 4.19
CA ARG A 93 7.28 9.48 4.10
C ARG A 93 7.78 9.29 2.66
N MET A 94 9.01 9.75 2.41
CA MET A 94 9.59 9.84 1.06
C MET A 94 9.94 8.48 0.45
N GLY A 95 10.07 7.42 1.26
CA GLY A 95 10.42 6.08 0.80
C GLY A 95 11.92 5.97 0.46
N PRO A 96 12.32 5.36 -0.69
CA PRO A 96 11.47 5.07 -1.85
C PRO A 96 10.60 3.81 -1.69
N TYR A 97 11.02 2.86 -0.86
CA TYR A 97 10.15 1.75 -0.46
C TYR A 97 9.11 2.27 0.53
N ILE A 98 7.83 2.02 0.25
CA ILE A 98 6.71 2.51 1.07
C ILE A 98 5.75 1.41 1.53
N CYS A 99 5.90 0.16 1.06
CA CYS A 99 4.96 -0.94 1.34
C CYS A 99 3.53 -0.60 0.86
N ALA A 100 2.75 0.10 1.70
CA ALA A 100 1.49 0.79 1.42
C ALA A 100 0.39 0.01 0.69
N GLU A 101 0.46 -1.33 0.70
CA GLU A 101 -0.36 -2.23 -0.12
C GLU A 101 -0.46 -1.81 -1.60
N THR A 102 0.60 -1.19 -2.12
CA THR A 102 0.66 -0.75 -3.51
C THR A 102 1.56 -1.66 -4.33
N SER A 103 1.33 -1.69 -5.65
CA SER A 103 2.12 -2.47 -6.59
C SER A 103 3.60 -2.23 -6.36
N TYR A 104 4.33 -3.34 -6.19
CA TYR A 104 5.77 -3.37 -6.01
C TYR A 104 6.32 -2.55 -4.85
N GLY A 105 5.50 -2.32 -3.81
CA GLY A 105 5.91 -1.60 -2.60
C GLY A 105 6.24 -0.12 -2.86
N GLY A 106 5.83 0.40 -4.01
CA GLY A 106 6.12 1.75 -4.48
C GLY A 106 7.25 1.84 -5.48
N PHE A 107 8.01 0.77 -5.75
CA PHE A 107 9.07 0.79 -6.76
C PHE A 107 8.51 0.77 -8.18
N PRO A 108 9.06 1.58 -9.11
CA PRO A 108 8.68 1.46 -10.50
C PRO A 108 9.21 0.15 -11.08
N TYR A 109 8.41 -0.48 -11.94
CA TYR A 109 8.74 -1.75 -12.58
C TYR A 109 10.15 -1.77 -13.19
N TRP A 110 10.51 -0.75 -13.99
CA TRP A 110 11.78 -0.72 -14.74
C TRP A 110 13.03 -0.82 -13.86
N LEU A 111 12.92 -0.58 -12.55
CA LEU A 111 14.04 -0.65 -11.62
C LEU A 111 14.66 -2.06 -11.64
N ARG A 112 13.84 -3.11 -11.71
CA ARG A 112 14.33 -4.51 -11.71
C ARG A 112 15.12 -4.90 -12.96
N GLU A 113 14.95 -4.17 -14.06
CA GLU A 113 15.63 -4.44 -15.34
C GLU A 113 17.08 -3.95 -15.35
N ILE A 114 17.51 -3.27 -14.29
CA ILE A 114 18.89 -2.81 -14.15
C ILE A 114 19.80 -4.00 -13.87
N PRO A 115 20.84 -4.24 -14.69
CA PRO A 115 21.74 -5.37 -14.48
C PRO A 115 22.39 -5.35 -13.09
N GLY A 116 22.31 -6.50 -12.39
CA GLY A 116 22.92 -6.69 -11.08
C GLY A 116 22.24 -5.93 -9.94
N ILE A 117 21.01 -5.43 -10.14
CA ILE A 117 20.28 -4.76 -9.07
C ILE A 117 19.80 -5.76 -8.01
N GLU A 118 19.89 -5.33 -6.75
CA GLU A 118 19.27 -6.01 -5.61
C GLU A 118 18.57 -4.95 -4.79
N PHE A 119 17.28 -5.13 -4.51
CA PHE A 119 16.51 -4.09 -3.83
C PHE A 119 16.84 -4.01 -2.35
N ARG A 120 16.80 -2.78 -1.83
CA ARG A 120 16.86 -2.49 -0.39
C ARG A 120 18.04 -3.16 0.32
N THR A 121 19.20 -3.18 -0.32
CA THR A 121 20.45 -3.67 0.26
C THR A 121 21.61 -2.80 -0.21
N TYR A 122 22.81 -3.07 0.28
CA TYR A 122 24.01 -2.31 -0.06
C TYR A 122 24.51 -2.71 -1.46
N ASN A 123 23.74 -2.31 -2.46
CA ASN A 123 23.89 -2.64 -3.87
C ASN A 123 24.04 -1.34 -4.67
N GLU A 124 25.16 -1.17 -5.37
CA GLU A 124 25.49 0.07 -6.07
C GLU A 124 24.43 0.48 -7.10
N PRO A 125 23.93 -0.41 -7.99
CA PRO A 125 22.84 -0.07 -8.92
C PRO A 125 21.59 0.47 -8.21
N PHE A 126 21.13 -0.19 -7.15
CA PHE A 126 19.94 0.24 -6.40
C PHE A 126 20.18 1.58 -5.69
N MET A 127 21.28 1.69 -4.95
CA MET A 127 21.66 2.90 -4.22
C MET A 127 21.78 4.11 -5.14
N LYS A 128 22.32 3.93 -6.35
CA LYS A 128 22.43 4.98 -7.37
C LYS A 128 21.06 5.51 -7.80
N GLU A 129 20.13 4.62 -8.12
CA GLU A 129 18.77 5.03 -8.55
C GLU A 129 17.94 5.60 -7.41
N MET A 130 18.03 5.02 -6.21
CA MET A 130 17.40 5.57 -5.01
C MET A 130 17.94 6.97 -4.72
N LYS A 131 19.26 7.18 -4.77
CA LYS A 131 19.88 8.50 -4.58
C LYS A 131 19.39 9.49 -5.63
N ARG A 132 19.34 9.11 -6.91
CA ARG A 132 18.81 9.96 -7.99
C ARG A 132 17.37 10.37 -7.70
N TRP A 133 16.49 9.40 -7.48
CA TRP A 133 15.07 9.65 -7.21
C TRP A 133 14.85 10.55 -6.00
N LEU A 134 15.46 10.23 -4.86
CA LEU A 134 15.32 11.00 -3.63
C LEU A 134 15.89 12.42 -3.79
N THR A 135 16.99 12.59 -4.53
CA THR A 135 17.56 13.92 -4.83
C THR A 135 16.61 14.74 -5.69
N ASP A 136 16.06 14.15 -6.75
CA ASP A 136 15.15 14.84 -7.67
C ASP A 136 13.83 15.23 -7.01
N ILE A 137 13.17 14.32 -6.29
CA ILE A 137 11.91 14.63 -5.61
C ILE A 137 12.09 15.70 -4.54
N ASN A 138 13.18 15.63 -3.78
CA ASN A 138 13.51 16.66 -2.79
C ASN A 138 13.79 18.02 -3.43
N ARG A 139 14.52 18.07 -4.55
CA ARG A 139 14.71 19.31 -5.32
C ARG A 139 13.37 19.91 -5.71
N MET A 140 12.45 19.10 -6.26
CA MET A 140 11.12 19.57 -6.65
C MET A 140 10.28 20.03 -5.45
N LEU A 141 10.36 19.36 -4.29
CA LEU A 141 9.69 19.80 -3.05
C LEU A 141 10.19 21.17 -2.57
N LYS A 142 11.49 21.44 -2.68
CA LYS A 142 12.10 22.75 -2.36
C LYS A 142 11.71 23.84 -3.33
N GLU A 143 11.75 23.56 -4.63
CA GLU A 143 11.33 24.50 -5.68
C GLU A 143 9.87 24.94 -5.44
N ASN A 144 9.03 24.05 -4.94
CA ASN A 144 7.65 24.32 -4.52
C ASN A 144 7.50 24.87 -3.09
N LYS A 145 8.60 25.12 -2.36
CA LYS A 145 8.65 25.68 -1.00
C LYS A 145 7.83 24.90 0.04
N LEU A 146 7.82 23.58 -0.04
CA LEU A 146 6.94 22.73 0.77
C LEU A 146 7.48 22.38 2.17
N TYR A 147 8.76 22.65 2.45
CA TYR A 147 9.34 22.48 3.78
C TYR A 147 8.92 23.62 4.73
N HIS A 148 8.65 23.30 6.01
CA HIS A 148 8.21 24.27 7.02
C HIS A 148 9.17 25.47 7.17
N GLN A 149 10.47 25.24 7.07
CA GLN A 149 11.51 26.28 7.10
C GLN A 149 11.41 27.26 5.92
N LYS A 150 10.71 26.88 4.85
CA LYS A 150 10.38 27.72 3.68
C LYS A 150 8.92 28.19 3.67
N GLY A 151 8.20 27.98 4.76
CA GLY A 151 6.79 28.32 4.94
C GLY A 151 5.79 27.22 4.56
N GLY A 152 6.26 26.06 4.09
CA GLY A 152 5.42 24.94 3.67
C GLY A 152 4.92 24.07 4.84
N PRO A 153 4.17 22.99 4.55
CA PRO A 153 3.56 22.17 5.60
C PRO A 153 4.46 21.04 6.12
N ILE A 154 5.54 20.66 5.43
CA ILE A 154 6.35 19.48 5.79
C ILE A 154 7.19 19.76 7.04
N ILE A 155 6.92 19.02 8.12
CA ILE A 155 7.60 19.15 9.42
C ILE A 155 8.52 17.98 9.75
N LEU A 156 8.28 16.79 9.18
CA LEU A 156 9.08 15.58 9.36
C LEU A 156 9.20 14.83 8.05
N VAL A 157 10.29 14.09 7.90
CA VAL A 157 10.56 13.24 6.73
C VAL A 157 10.99 11.85 7.18
N GLN A 158 10.52 10.83 6.47
CA GLN A 158 11.00 9.45 6.60
C GLN A 158 11.66 8.97 5.31
N ILE A 159 12.77 8.26 5.46
CA ILE A 159 13.43 7.49 4.40
C ILE A 159 13.37 6.02 4.77
N GLU A 160 13.22 5.17 3.75
CA GLU A 160 12.92 3.75 3.91
C GLU A 160 11.58 3.52 4.63
N ASN A 161 11.19 2.25 4.78
CA ASN A 161 10.02 1.84 5.54
C ASN A 161 10.16 0.44 6.13
N GLU A 162 10.01 0.32 7.45
CA GLU A 162 9.99 -0.96 8.18
C GLU A 162 11.14 -1.92 7.81
N TYR A 163 12.34 -1.36 7.62
CA TYR A 163 13.47 -2.14 7.12
C TYR A 163 13.88 -3.28 8.07
N ASP A 164 13.58 -3.17 9.37
CA ASP A 164 13.86 -4.23 10.35
C ASP A 164 13.19 -5.57 10.03
N ILE A 165 12.07 -5.55 9.31
CA ILE A 165 11.39 -6.77 8.86
C ILE A 165 12.26 -7.57 7.87
N VAL A 166 13.10 -6.88 7.10
CA VAL A 166 13.93 -7.48 6.04
C VAL A 166 15.43 -7.39 6.33
N SER A 167 15.87 -6.65 7.34
CA SER A 167 17.30 -6.44 7.63
C SER A 167 18.02 -7.75 7.91
N SER A 168 17.35 -8.72 8.55
CA SER A 168 17.86 -10.07 8.82
C SER A 168 18.14 -10.87 7.55
N ILE A 169 17.37 -10.62 6.49
CA ILE A 169 17.50 -11.29 5.18
C ILE A 169 18.83 -10.92 4.50
N TYR A 170 19.33 -9.70 4.74
CA TYR A 170 20.56 -9.16 4.15
C TYR A 170 21.75 -9.11 5.13
N GLY A 171 21.51 -9.34 6.42
CA GLY A 171 22.53 -9.35 7.46
C GLY A 171 23.38 -8.09 7.47
N ALA A 172 24.71 -8.25 7.40
CA ALA A 172 25.65 -7.14 7.42
C ALA A 172 25.49 -6.15 6.24
N ALA A 173 25.02 -6.62 5.07
CA ALA A 173 24.76 -5.74 3.94
C ALA A 173 23.56 -4.83 4.21
N GLY A 174 22.52 -5.33 4.89
CA GLY A 174 21.36 -4.52 5.27
C GLY A 174 21.71 -3.43 6.29
N GLN A 175 22.60 -3.72 7.24
CA GLN A 175 23.09 -2.71 8.19
C GLN A 175 23.92 -1.62 7.50
N LYS A 176 24.79 -1.99 6.55
CA LYS A 176 25.52 -1.03 5.73
C LYS A 176 24.58 -0.17 4.88
N TYR A 177 23.52 -0.75 4.34
CA TYR A 177 22.50 -0.04 3.58
C TYR A 177 21.74 0.98 4.43
N LEU A 178 21.30 0.60 5.64
CA LEU A 178 20.66 1.54 6.56
C LEU A 178 21.57 2.70 6.91
N HIS A 179 22.84 2.41 7.21
CA HIS A 179 23.84 3.44 7.46
C HIS A 179 23.97 4.38 6.24
N TRP A 180 24.06 3.83 5.03
CA TRP A 180 24.10 4.64 3.82
C TRP A 180 22.83 5.46 3.57
N CYS A 181 21.63 4.96 3.92
CA CYS A 181 20.39 5.73 3.81
C CYS A 181 20.44 6.98 4.68
N TYR A 182 21.09 6.89 5.84
CA TYR A 182 21.36 8.05 6.67
C TYR A 182 22.42 8.95 6.07
N GLU A 183 23.50 8.41 5.47
CA GLU A 183 24.50 9.24 4.80
C GLU A 183 23.85 10.06 3.70
N LEU A 184 23.00 9.41 2.91
CA LEU A 184 22.21 10.05 1.87
C LEU A 184 21.27 11.12 2.45
N TYR A 185 20.61 10.82 3.58
CA TYR A 185 19.83 11.81 4.32
C TYR A 185 20.69 13.02 4.68
N LYS A 186 21.90 12.81 5.22
CA LYS A 186 22.77 13.88 5.71
C LYS A 186 23.42 14.70 4.61
N GLU A 187 23.91 14.06 3.56
CA GLU A 187 24.41 14.72 2.35
C GLU A 187 23.33 15.64 1.80
N GLY A 188 22.13 15.08 1.69
CA GLY A 188 20.95 15.81 1.34
C GLY A 188 20.61 16.94 2.31
N ALA A 189 20.59 16.67 3.62
CA ALA A 189 20.14 17.59 4.67
C ALA A 189 20.80 18.97 4.62
N SER A 190 22.07 19.03 4.22
CA SER A 190 22.82 20.27 3.98
C SER A 190 22.23 21.16 2.87
N GLU A 191 21.57 20.54 1.89
CA GLU A 191 20.75 21.20 0.89
C GLU A 191 19.26 21.20 1.25
N TRP A 192 18.77 20.26 2.08
CA TRP A 192 17.34 20.02 2.39
C TRP A 192 16.72 21.15 3.21
N LEU A 193 17.52 21.85 4.01
CA LEU A 193 17.07 22.89 4.92
C LEU A 193 18.12 24.01 5.01
N THR A 194 17.76 25.24 4.64
CA THR A 194 18.65 26.39 4.82
C THR A 194 18.60 26.90 6.27
N SER A 195 19.20 26.17 7.20
CA SER A 195 19.81 26.76 8.39
C SER A 195 20.91 25.82 8.85
N LYS A 196 22.11 26.36 9.08
CA LYS A 196 23.31 25.61 9.44
C LYS A 196 23.25 24.90 10.80
N ASP A 197 22.10 24.90 11.49
CA ASP A 197 22.00 24.55 12.92
C ASP A 197 20.76 23.70 13.31
N SER A 198 20.19 22.85 12.43
CA SER A 198 19.05 21.98 12.84
C SER A 198 19.42 20.49 12.90
N GLU A 199 19.83 20.02 14.09
CA GLU A 199 20.24 18.64 14.36
C GLU A 199 19.09 17.59 14.43
N TYR A 200 17.82 17.96 14.19
CA TYR A 200 16.68 17.25 14.80
C TYR A 200 15.50 16.84 13.87
N PHE A 201 15.74 16.30 12.68
CA PHE A 201 14.67 15.63 11.90
C PHE A 201 15.14 14.33 11.29
N ARG A 202 14.59 13.21 11.74
CA ARG A 202 15.09 11.90 11.35
C ARG A 202 14.02 10.85 11.63
N VAL A 203 13.73 9.99 10.66
CA VAL A 203 13.00 8.73 10.86
C VAL A 203 13.75 7.64 10.08
N ALA A 204 14.61 6.91 10.80
CA ALA A 204 15.20 5.59 10.49
C ALA A 204 16.28 5.28 11.55
N SER A 205 16.15 4.16 12.27
CA SER A 205 16.94 3.70 13.44
C SER A 205 18.46 3.86 13.33
N ILE A 206 18.94 5.08 13.61
CA ILE A 206 20.36 5.45 13.75
C ILE A 206 20.45 6.41 14.93
N ASP A 207 21.59 6.50 15.62
CA ASP A 207 21.75 7.09 16.97
C ASP A 207 21.22 8.50 17.22
N LYS A 208 20.74 9.24 16.21
CA LYS A 208 20.02 10.49 16.46
C LYS A 208 18.69 10.64 15.70
N SER A 209 18.11 9.52 15.24
CA SER A 209 16.77 9.45 14.64
C SER A 209 15.65 9.30 15.64
N ILE A 210 14.44 9.77 15.28
CA ILE A 210 13.23 9.37 15.98
C ILE A 210 12.84 7.98 15.48
N GLU A 211 12.99 7.00 16.36
CA GLU A 211 12.45 5.66 16.15
C GLU A 211 10.96 5.65 16.49
N THR A 212 10.12 5.15 15.58
CA THR A 212 8.65 5.25 15.70
C THR A 212 7.99 3.88 15.80
N ILE A 213 6.70 3.87 16.12
CA ILE A 213 5.94 2.64 16.35
C ILE A 213 4.96 2.41 15.20
N ASN A 214 4.89 1.17 14.71
CA ASN A 214 3.84 0.64 13.85
C ASN A 214 3.23 -0.59 14.53
N ASP A 215 1.97 -0.51 14.95
CA ASP A 215 1.30 -1.57 15.71
C ASP A 215 -0.21 -1.31 15.79
N PHE A 216 -0.97 -2.30 16.30
CA PHE A 216 -2.34 -2.11 16.76
C PHE A 216 -2.41 -1.43 18.13
N TYR A 217 -1.37 -1.60 18.97
CA TYR A 217 -1.33 -1.09 20.36
C TYR A 217 0.03 -0.47 20.72
N GLY A 218 0.24 0.80 20.38
CA GLY A 218 1.52 1.49 20.57
C GLY A 218 1.97 1.61 22.02
N HIS A 219 1.04 1.66 22.99
CA HIS A 219 1.37 1.75 24.42
C HIS A 219 2.26 0.60 24.91
N ARG A 220 2.19 -0.59 24.27
CA ARG A 220 2.99 -1.76 24.64
C ARG A 220 4.47 -1.63 24.30
N ARG A 221 4.81 -0.70 23.41
CA ARG A 221 6.19 -0.44 22.98
C ARG A 221 6.85 0.71 23.76
N ILE A 222 6.07 1.48 24.53
CA ILE A 222 6.56 2.72 25.16
C ILE A 222 7.73 2.44 26.11
N ASP A 223 7.60 1.48 27.02
CA ASP A 223 8.64 1.23 28.03
C ASP A 223 9.95 0.76 27.38
N SER A 224 9.88 -0.15 26.40
CA SER A 224 11.06 -0.58 25.65
C SER A 224 11.69 0.56 24.84
N LEU A 225 10.87 1.41 24.22
CA LEU A 225 11.37 2.51 23.39
C LEU A 225 11.98 3.61 24.25
N LYS A 226 11.40 3.95 25.40
CA LYS A 226 11.98 4.90 26.36
C LYS A 226 13.33 4.40 26.91
N ALA A 227 13.44 3.10 27.18
CA ALA A 227 14.70 2.52 27.63
C ALA A 227 15.80 2.59 26.57
N LEU A 228 15.44 2.39 25.28
CA LEU A 228 16.38 2.42 24.17
C LEU A 228 16.71 3.85 23.69
N LYS A 229 15.72 4.74 23.69
CA LYS A 229 15.77 6.11 23.14
C LYS A 229 15.12 7.11 24.12
N PRO A 230 15.76 7.43 25.26
CA PRO A 230 15.16 8.26 26.32
C PRO A 230 15.01 9.76 25.97
N HIS A 231 15.59 10.22 24.86
CA HIS A 231 15.66 11.63 24.49
C HIS A 231 14.73 12.03 23.32
N GLN A 232 13.90 11.11 22.84
CA GLN A 232 13.02 11.35 21.69
C GLN A 232 11.54 11.35 22.12
N PRO A 233 10.65 11.98 21.32
CA PRO A 233 9.22 11.88 21.56
C PRO A 233 8.69 10.49 21.17
N LEU A 234 7.51 10.15 21.69
CA LEU A 234 6.82 8.91 21.35
C LEU A 234 5.87 9.15 20.18
N LEU A 235 6.26 8.69 18.99
CA LEU A 235 5.48 8.79 17.76
C LEU A 235 5.00 7.40 17.31
N TRP A 236 3.70 7.28 17.10
CA TRP A 236 3.02 6.11 16.55
C TRP A 236 2.66 6.41 15.08
N THR A 237 3.59 6.11 14.18
CA THR A 237 3.51 6.42 12.74
C THR A 237 2.50 5.55 12.01
N GLU A 238 2.26 4.31 12.46
CA GLU A 238 1.14 3.53 11.94
C GLU A 238 0.32 2.95 13.08
N PHE A 239 -0.70 3.70 13.49
CA PHE A 239 -1.79 3.16 14.29
C PHE A 239 -2.77 2.47 13.36
N TRP A 240 -2.65 1.14 13.25
CA TRP A 240 -3.50 0.33 12.37
C TRP A 240 -4.92 0.24 12.91
N ILE A 241 -5.77 1.16 12.50
CA ILE A 241 -7.16 1.26 12.98
C ILE A 241 -8.13 0.28 12.29
N GLY A 242 -7.61 -0.60 11.45
CA GLY A 242 -8.32 -1.60 10.66
C GLY A 242 -7.31 -2.40 9.85
N TRP A 243 -7.70 -2.97 8.71
CA TRP A 243 -6.77 -3.70 7.84
C TRP A 243 -7.21 -3.71 6.38
N TYR A 244 -6.27 -3.96 5.48
CA TYR A 244 -6.52 -4.08 4.06
C TYR A 244 -7.24 -5.39 3.68
N ASN A 245 -8.03 -5.37 2.61
CA ASN A 245 -8.72 -6.56 2.10
C ASN A 245 -7.98 -7.17 0.90
N ILE A 246 -7.96 -8.50 0.83
CA ILE A 246 -7.48 -9.24 -0.34
C ILE A 246 -8.66 -9.92 -1.03
N TRP A 247 -8.55 -10.19 -2.32
CA TRP A 247 -9.59 -10.91 -3.05
C TRP A 247 -9.88 -12.25 -2.37
N ARG A 248 -11.18 -12.54 -2.16
CA ARG A 248 -11.69 -13.72 -1.43
C ARG A 248 -11.33 -13.80 0.06
N GLY A 249 -10.64 -12.80 0.61
CA GLY A 249 -10.45 -12.66 2.04
C GLY A 249 -11.74 -12.23 2.74
N ALA A 250 -11.87 -12.59 4.02
CA ALA A 250 -12.87 -11.97 4.88
C ALA A 250 -12.60 -10.46 4.98
N GLN A 251 -13.66 -9.65 5.06
CA GLN A 251 -13.51 -8.25 5.39
C GLN A 251 -12.88 -8.13 6.78
N ARG A 252 -11.83 -7.32 6.88
CA ARG A 252 -11.11 -7.11 8.14
C ARG A 252 -11.52 -5.75 8.72
N GLN A 253 -12.20 -5.80 9.85
CA GLN A 253 -12.66 -4.63 10.59
C GLN A 253 -12.03 -4.61 11.98
N ARG A 254 -11.93 -3.42 12.57
CA ARG A 254 -11.48 -3.24 13.95
C ARG A 254 -12.53 -2.45 14.72
N PRO A 255 -13.02 -2.98 15.86
CA PRO A 255 -14.07 -2.33 16.64
C PRO A 255 -13.71 -0.90 17.04
N VAL A 256 -14.71 -0.01 17.02
CA VAL A 256 -14.54 1.41 17.38
C VAL A 256 -13.99 1.56 18.79
N ASP A 257 -14.59 0.89 19.78
CA ASP A 257 -14.16 0.99 21.19
C ASP A 257 -12.69 0.58 21.39
N ASP A 258 -12.22 -0.44 20.67
CA ASP A 258 -10.81 -0.88 20.74
C ASP A 258 -9.86 0.18 20.16
N VAL A 259 -10.25 0.85 19.07
CA VAL A 259 -9.47 1.96 18.49
C VAL A 259 -9.42 3.14 19.45
N ILE A 260 -10.55 3.55 20.03
CA ILE A 260 -10.60 4.69 20.97
C ILE A 260 -9.80 4.39 22.23
N TYR A 261 -9.90 3.17 22.77
CA TYR A 261 -9.08 2.71 23.87
C TYR A 261 -7.60 2.80 23.54
N ALA A 262 -7.16 2.20 22.43
CA ALA A 262 -5.75 2.13 22.09
C ALA A 262 -5.13 3.53 21.90
N ALA A 263 -5.88 4.45 21.30
CA ALA A 263 -5.50 5.86 21.14
C ALA A 263 -5.36 6.60 22.47
N ALA A 264 -6.42 6.60 23.29
CA ALA A 264 -6.41 7.28 24.59
C ALA A 264 -5.34 6.70 25.52
N ARG A 265 -5.14 5.37 25.48
CA ARG A 265 -4.17 4.66 26.30
C ARG A 265 -2.72 5.00 25.94
N PHE A 266 -2.44 5.23 24.67
CA PHE A 266 -1.12 5.66 24.19
C PHE A 266 -0.80 7.09 24.66
N ILE A 267 -1.75 8.02 24.53
CA ILE A 267 -1.57 9.41 24.98
C ILE A 267 -1.43 9.47 26.51
N ALA A 268 -2.21 8.69 27.26
CA ALA A 268 -2.13 8.60 28.72
C ALA A 268 -0.69 8.41 29.24
N GLN A 269 0.09 7.56 28.57
CA GLN A 269 1.46 7.18 28.96
C GLN A 269 2.55 8.09 28.34
N GLY A 270 2.15 9.18 27.68
CA GLY A 270 3.09 10.18 27.13
C GLY A 270 3.28 10.11 25.63
N GLY A 271 2.42 9.40 24.88
CA GLY A 271 2.36 9.55 23.43
C GLY A 271 2.20 11.02 23.02
N SER A 272 2.95 11.47 22.01
CA SER A 272 2.88 12.84 21.46
C SER A 272 2.76 12.91 19.95
N GLY A 273 2.70 11.78 19.26
CA GLY A 273 2.27 11.73 17.88
C GLY A 273 1.55 10.43 17.60
N MET A 274 0.37 10.52 16.99
CA MET A 274 -0.42 9.35 16.64
C MET A 274 -1.01 9.54 15.25
N ASN A 275 -0.72 8.61 14.36
CA ASN A 275 -1.17 8.63 12.99
C ASN A 275 -2.14 7.49 12.69
N TYR A 276 -3.38 7.82 12.37
CA TYR A 276 -4.40 6.87 11.94
C TYR A 276 -4.03 6.32 10.55
N TYR A 277 -3.48 5.10 10.53
CA TYR A 277 -3.20 4.37 9.29
C TYR A 277 -4.33 3.35 9.07
N MET A 278 -5.29 3.57 8.17
CA MET A 278 -5.49 4.73 7.28
C MET A 278 -6.60 5.66 7.77
N PHE A 279 -6.43 6.99 7.68
CA PHE A 279 -7.53 7.92 7.95
C PHE A 279 -8.51 8.01 6.77
N HIS A 280 -7.97 7.98 5.56
CA HIS A 280 -8.75 7.74 4.35
C HIS A 280 -7.93 6.86 3.41
N GLY A 281 -8.32 5.60 3.27
CA GLY A 281 -7.56 4.66 2.45
C GLY A 281 -7.86 4.76 0.94
N GLY A 282 -9.12 5.03 0.57
CA GLY A 282 -9.51 5.28 -0.83
C GLY A 282 -9.53 4.02 -1.70
N THR A 283 -9.01 4.12 -2.93
CA THR A 283 -9.11 3.11 -4.00
C THR A 283 -7.79 2.94 -4.74
N HIS A 284 -7.39 1.70 -5.02
CA HIS A 284 -6.34 1.40 -5.98
C HIS A 284 -6.88 1.56 -7.41
N PHE A 285 -6.66 2.73 -8.03
CA PHE A 285 -7.02 2.94 -9.44
C PHE A 285 -6.02 2.23 -10.38
N GLY A 286 -6.51 1.72 -11.51
CA GLY A 286 -5.68 1.00 -12.48
C GLY A 286 -4.95 -0.19 -11.86
N ASN A 287 -3.66 -0.34 -12.15
CA ASN A 287 -2.79 -1.40 -11.64
C ASN A 287 -2.05 -1.02 -10.33
N LEU A 288 -2.55 -0.06 -9.55
CA LEU A 288 -1.87 0.43 -8.35
C LEU A 288 -1.90 -0.57 -7.17
N ALA A 289 -2.79 -1.57 -7.21
CA ALA A 289 -2.91 -2.57 -6.15
C ALA A 289 -1.72 -3.54 -6.16
N MET A 290 -1.25 -3.94 -4.98
CA MET A 290 -0.28 -5.05 -4.86
C MET A 290 -0.91 -6.40 -5.20
N TYR A 291 -0.08 -7.43 -5.28
CA TYR A 291 -0.51 -8.82 -5.46
C TYR A 291 -1.68 -9.22 -4.54
N GLY A 292 -2.80 -9.62 -5.15
CA GLY A 292 -3.97 -10.18 -4.46
C GLY A 292 -4.84 -9.17 -3.70
N GLN A 293 -4.46 -7.89 -3.68
CA GLN A 293 -5.17 -6.82 -2.99
C GLN A 293 -6.47 -6.43 -3.72
N THR A 294 -7.54 -6.12 -2.98
CA THR A 294 -8.77 -5.60 -3.61
C THR A 294 -8.58 -4.20 -4.16
N THR A 295 -9.39 -3.85 -5.18
CA THR A 295 -9.46 -2.48 -5.72
C THR A 295 -9.78 -1.45 -4.63
N GLY A 296 -10.77 -1.72 -3.78
CA GLY A 296 -11.04 -0.87 -2.62
C GLY A 296 -9.92 -0.98 -1.58
N TYR A 297 -9.43 0.15 -1.06
CA TYR A 297 -8.49 0.23 0.05
C TYR A 297 -9.17 0.92 1.25
N ASP A 298 -10.36 0.45 1.61
CA ASP A 298 -11.21 1.08 2.63
C ASP A 298 -10.55 1.11 4.02
N PHE A 299 -9.83 0.04 4.36
CA PHE A 299 -9.10 -0.13 5.63
C PHE A 299 -9.97 -0.10 6.89
N ASP A 300 -11.30 -0.10 6.77
CA ASP A 300 -12.23 0.20 7.88
C ASP A 300 -11.93 1.58 8.50
N ALA A 301 -11.58 2.54 7.63
CA ALA A 301 -11.11 3.86 8.00
C ALA A 301 -12.22 4.78 8.59
N PRO A 302 -11.85 5.88 9.27
CA PRO A 302 -12.79 6.91 9.72
C PRO A 302 -13.48 7.56 8.52
N VAL A 303 -12.75 7.76 7.42
CA VAL A 303 -13.33 8.16 6.14
C VAL A 303 -13.27 6.96 5.18
N ASP A 304 -14.44 6.44 4.84
CA ASP A 304 -14.57 5.25 4.01
C ASP A 304 -14.03 5.47 2.58
N SER A 305 -13.92 4.39 1.80
CA SER A 305 -13.40 4.40 0.41
C SER A 305 -14.12 5.36 -0.54
N TYR A 306 -15.32 5.83 -0.21
CA TYR A 306 -16.11 6.79 -1.00
C TYR A 306 -16.03 8.22 -0.45
N GLY A 307 -15.23 8.48 0.59
CA GLY A 307 -15.06 9.80 1.18
C GLY A 307 -16.10 10.16 2.23
N ARG A 308 -16.78 9.17 2.86
CA ARG A 308 -17.84 9.41 3.85
C ARG A 308 -17.36 9.14 5.28
N PRO A 309 -17.72 9.98 6.26
CA PRO A 309 -17.51 9.71 7.68
C PRO A 309 -18.17 8.40 8.15
N THR A 310 -17.50 7.68 9.06
CA THR A 310 -17.99 6.45 9.71
C THR A 310 -18.21 6.63 11.22
N GLU A 311 -18.68 5.59 11.90
CA GLU A 311 -18.75 5.54 13.38
C GLU A 311 -17.39 5.80 14.03
N LYS A 312 -16.32 5.30 13.42
CA LYS A 312 -14.97 5.52 13.88
C LYS A 312 -14.57 6.99 13.76
N PHE A 313 -15.04 7.70 12.72
CA PHE A 313 -14.79 9.14 12.57
C PHE A 313 -15.43 9.95 13.69
N GLU A 314 -16.71 9.74 13.98
CA GLU A 314 -17.39 10.52 15.02
C GLU A 314 -16.76 10.31 16.39
N ARG A 315 -16.37 9.07 16.72
CA ARG A 315 -15.69 8.77 17.98
C ARG A 315 -14.27 9.30 18.05
N LEU A 316 -13.48 9.20 16.99
CA LEU A 316 -12.15 9.79 16.94
C LEU A 316 -12.21 11.31 16.99
N LYS A 317 -13.19 11.93 16.34
CA LYS A 317 -13.44 13.37 16.43
C LYS A 317 -13.65 13.80 17.89
N GLN A 318 -14.56 13.13 18.62
CA GLN A 318 -14.79 13.42 20.03
C GLN A 318 -13.51 13.27 20.87
N LEU A 319 -12.75 12.19 20.66
CA LEU A 319 -11.48 11.97 21.37
C LEU A 319 -10.44 13.05 21.04
N ASN A 320 -10.20 13.33 19.76
CA ASN A 320 -9.19 14.29 19.31
C ASN A 320 -9.48 15.70 19.82
N HIS A 321 -10.74 16.15 19.78
CA HIS A 321 -11.13 17.45 20.34
C HIS A 321 -10.97 17.48 21.87
N CYS A 322 -11.34 16.40 22.57
CA CYS A 322 -11.10 16.29 24.01
C CYS A 322 -9.60 16.39 24.33
N LEU A 323 -8.74 15.67 23.61
CA LEU A 323 -7.30 15.68 23.86
C LEU A 323 -6.65 17.02 23.45
N SER A 324 -7.11 17.63 22.36
CA SER A 324 -6.65 18.96 21.92
C SER A 324 -6.90 20.02 22.99
N ASN A 325 -8.06 19.97 23.66
CA ASN A 325 -8.37 20.87 24.77
C ASN A 325 -7.49 20.64 26.01
N LEU A 326 -6.86 19.46 26.13
CA LEU A 326 -6.00 19.08 27.25
C LEU A 326 -4.50 19.24 26.92
N GLU A 327 -4.13 19.62 25.69
CA GLU A 327 -2.74 19.68 25.24
C GLU A 327 -1.84 20.51 26.17
N TYR A 328 -2.33 21.62 26.70
CA TYR A 328 -1.55 22.48 27.59
C TYR A 328 -1.08 21.74 28.85
N ILE A 329 -1.92 20.89 29.44
CA ILE A 329 -1.57 20.02 30.58
C ILE A 329 -0.71 18.83 30.12
N LEU A 330 -1.03 18.23 28.97
CA LEU A 330 -0.31 17.06 28.47
C LEU A 330 1.13 17.39 28.03
N LEU A 331 1.44 18.65 27.76
CA LEU A 331 2.75 19.12 27.28
C LEU A 331 3.55 19.90 28.32
N SER A 332 2.96 20.23 29.47
CA SER A 332 3.58 20.99 30.58
C SER A 332 4.75 20.26 31.24
N GLN A 333 4.71 18.92 31.21
CA GLN A 333 5.69 18.04 31.81
C GLN A 333 6.13 16.96 30.82
N ASP A 334 7.25 16.31 31.12
CA ASP A 334 7.81 15.33 30.19
C ASP A 334 7.21 13.93 30.30
N GLU A 335 6.76 13.56 31.49
CA GLU A 335 6.18 12.25 31.79
C GLU A 335 5.03 12.37 32.80
N PRO A 336 4.02 11.48 32.74
CA PRO A 336 2.95 11.45 33.73
C PRO A 336 3.42 10.88 35.07
N GLU A 337 2.77 11.30 36.15
CA GLU A 337 2.81 10.55 37.41
C GLU A 337 1.94 9.28 37.26
N VAL A 338 2.52 8.11 37.54
CA VAL A 338 1.83 6.83 37.35
C VAL A 338 1.48 6.20 38.69
N GLN A 339 0.19 5.93 38.90
CA GLN A 339 -0.30 5.16 40.05
C GLN A 339 -0.86 3.82 39.57
N LYS A 340 -0.25 2.72 39.99
CA LYS A 340 -0.76 1.36 39.74
C LYS A 340 -1.80 1.03 40.82
N LEU A 341 -3.07 0.89 40.43
CA LEU A 341 -4.14 0.46 41.35
C LEU A 341 -4.23 -1.05 41.44
N THR A 342 -4.02 -1.72 40.30
CA THR A 342 -3.88 -3.18 40.18
C THR A 342 -2.82 -3.47 39.11
N PRO A 343 -2.43 -4.74 38.87
CA PRO A 343 -1.48 -5.07 37.80
C PRO A 343 -1.87 -4.56 36.41
N ASN A 344 -3.18 -4.38 36.14
CA ASN A 344 -3.70 -4.00 34.82
C ASN A 344 -4.64 -2.78 34.88
N VAL A 345 -4.67 -2.06 36.01
CA VAL A 345 -5.43 -0.80 36.14
C VAL A 345 -4.50 0.28 36.66
N ASN A 346 -4.27 1.29 35.82
CA ASN A 346 -3.28 2.33 36.04
C ASN A 346 -3.93 3.71 35.92
N VAL A 347 -3.49 4.67 36.74
CA VAL A 347 -3.84 6.08 36.62
C VAL A 347 -2.60 6.84 36.17
N TYR A 348 -2.73 7.61 35.08
CA TYR A 348 -1.70 8.51 34.59
C TYR A 348 -2.14 9.96 34.83
N ARG A 349 -1.39 10.69 35.66
CA ARG A 349 -1.68 12.08 36.04
C ARG A 349 -0.72 13.05 35.36
N TRP A 350 -1.30 14.08 34.77
CA TRP A 350 -0.63 15.22 34.17
C TRP A 350 -1.04 16.47 34.91
N LYS A 351 -0.09 17.35 35.23
CA LYS A 351 -0.34 18.60 35.97
C LYS A 351 0.27 19.76 35.22
N ASP A 352 -0.51 20.82 35.06
CA ASP A 352 0.03 22.08 34.59
C ASP A 352 0.38 22.96 35.80
N ILE A 353 1.65 23.36 35.91
CA ILE A 353 2.15 24.11 37.06
C ILE A 353 1.59 25.54 37.05
N GLU A 354 1.34 26.10 35.87
CA GLU A 354 0.88 27.49 35.71
C GLU A 354 -0.58 27.66 36.09
N SER A 355 -1.47 26.80 35.58
CA SER A 355 -2.91 26.82 35.89
C SER A 355 -3.26 26.10 37.20
N GLY A 356 -2.48 25.10 37.60
CA GLY A 356 -2.83 24.17 38.68
C GLY A 356 -3.80 23.07 38.26
N ASP A 357 -4.18 23.00 36.98
CA ASP A 357 -5.09 21.98 36.46
C ASP A 357 -4.44 20.58 36.46
N GLU A 358 -5.25 19.56 36.76
CA GLU A 358 -4.86 18.16 36.72
C GLU A 358 -5.70 17.38 35.70
N CYS A 359 -5.03 16.66 34.80
CA CYS A 359 -5.65 15.70 33.90
C CYS A 359 -5.26 14.27 34.30
N SER A 360 -6.25 13.40 34.53
CA SER A 360 -6.06 12.00 34.91
C SER A 360 -6.64 11.04 33.86
N PHE A 361 -5.85 10.06 33.42
CA PHE A 361 -6.32 8.94 32.61
C PHE A 361 -6.39 7.69 33.48
N VAL A 362 -7.59 7.16 33.69
CA VAL A 362 -7.82 5.91 34.41
C VAL A 362 -7.98 4.79 33.38
N CYS A 363 -6.98 3.92 33.28
CA CYS A 363 -6.86 2.92 32.22
C CYS A 363 -7.10 1.51 32.77
N ASN A 364 -8.03 0.76 32.19
CA ASN A 364 -8.23 -0.67 32.43
C ASN A 364 -7.74 -1.47 31.22
N ASP A 365 -6.59 -2.13 31.37
CA ASP A 365 -5.96 -2.93 30.33
C ASP A 365 -6.43 -4.41 30.37
N GLN A 366 -7.40 -4.74 31.24
CA GLN A 366 -7.98 -6.07 31.35
C GLN A 366 -9.07 -6.32 30.31
N ARG A 367 -9.30 -7.60 30.00
CA ARG A 367 -10.48 -8.06 29.23
C ARG A 367 -11.73 -8.24 30.10
N SER A 368 -11.68 -7.81 31.36
CA SER A 368 -12.79 -7.84 32.33
C SER A 368 -13.07 -6.44 32.87
N GLN A 369 -14.30 -6.25 33.35
CA GLN A 369 -14.69 -5.01 34.03
C GLN A 369 -13.94 -4.88 35.36
N SER A 370 -13.55 -3.66 35.72
CA SER A 370 -12.87 -3.35 36.98
C SER A 370 -13.61 -2.27 37.77
N TYR A 371 -13.58 -2.38 39.10
CA TYR A 371 -14.07 -1.35 40.02
C TYR A 371 -12.89 -0.89 40.87
N VAL A 372 -12.60 0.41 40.84
CA VAL A 372 -11.49 1.01 41.57
C VAL A 372 -11.91 2.30 42.25
N ILE A 373 -11.14 2.76 43.24
CA ILE A 373 -11.34 4.06 43.88
C ILE A 373 -10.29 5.03 43.32
N VAL A 374 -10.74 6.14 42.74
CA VAL A 374 -9.89 7.22 42.21
C VAL A 374 -10.41 8.55 42.75
N ALA A 375 -9.55 9.35 43.38
CA ALA A 375 -9.92 10.61 44.02
C ALA A 375 -11.17 10.46 44.92
N GLU A 376 -11.15 9.45 45.80
CA GLU A 376 -12.22 9.11 46.75
C GLU A 376 -13.58 8.72 46.12
N ARG A 377 -13.63 8.51 44.80
CA ARG A 377 -14.83 8.09 44.07
C ARG A 377 -14.68 6.67 43.54
N ALA A 378 -15.75 5.88 43.62
CA ALA A 378 -15.81 4.58 42.95
C ALA A 378 -16.00 4.76 41.44
N VAL A 379 -15.08 4.20 40.66
CA VAL A 379 -15.07 4.25 39.19
C VAL A 379 -15.23 2.83 38.65
N CYS A 380 -16.19 2.65 37.74
CA CYS A 380 -16.37 1.42 36.97
C CYS A 380 -15.72 1.57 35.59
N LEU A 381 -14.81 0.67 35.26
CA LEU A 381 -14.08 0.66 33.99
C LEU A 381 -14.46 -0.58 33.19
N LYS A 382 -14.94 -0.38 31.95
CA LYS A 382 -15.19 -1.48 31.01
C LYS A 382 -13.88 -2.18 30.61
N PRO A 383 -13.93 -3.42 30.10
CA PRO A 383 -12.76 -4.07 29.51
C PRO A 383 -12.10 -3.16 28.47
N LEU A 384 -10.76 -3.09 28.46
CA LEU A 384 -9.99 -2.32 27.50
C LEU A 384 -10.56 -0.90 27.32
N SER A 385 -10.60 -0.12 28.41
CA SER A 385 -11.15 1.23 28.39
C SER A 385 -10.29 2.23 29.18
N VAL A 386 -10.38 3.47 28.75
CA VAL A 386 -9.83 4.66 29.40
C VAL A 386 -10.96 5.64 29.72
N LYS A 387 -10.97 6.16 30.94
CA LYS A 387 -11.73 7.36 31.33
C LYS A 387 -10.76 8.52 31.57
N ILE A 388 -11.10 9.69 31.08
CA ILE A 388 -10.29 10.92 31.19
C ILE A 388 -11.02 11.90 32.10
N TYR A 389 -10.29 12.44 33.08
CA TYR A 389 -10.80 13.42 34.02
C TYR A 389 -9.98 14.70 33.95
N LEU A 390 -10.65 15.85 33.96
CA LEU A 390 -10.05 17.17 34.18
C LEU A 390 -10.54 17.67 35.54
N ASN A 391 -9.63 17.95 36.47
CA ASN A 391 -9.96 18.44 37.82
C ASN A 391 -11.03 17.57 38.51
N HIS A 392 -10.91 16.24 38.37
CA HIS A 392 -11.81 15.22 38.89
C HIS A 392 -13.22 15.13 38.25
N GLU A 393 -13.49 15.91 37.20
CA GLU A 393 -14.70 15.77 36.37
C GLU A 393 -14.42 14.90 35.15
N GLU A 394 -15.30 13.93 34.87
CA GLU A 394 -15.17 13.06 33.70
C GLU A 394 -15.44 13.85 32.43
N VAL A 395 -14.42 14.01 31.58
CA VAL A 395 -14.54 14.72 30.30
C VAL A 395 -14.64 13.77 29.11
N PHE A 396 -14.22 12.51 29.28
CA PHE A 396 -14.30 11.50 28.23
C PHE A 396 -14.33 10.07 28.78
N ASP A 397 -15.11 9.21 28.17
CA ASP A 397 -15.13 7.77 28.40
C ASP A 397 -15.03 7.05 27.05
N SER A 398 -13.94 6.31 26.86
CA SER A 398 -13.70 5.54 25.62
C SER A 398 -14.76 4.46 25.37
N SER A 399 -15.42 3.96 26.41
CA SER A 399 -16.41 2.88 26.32
C SER A 399 -17.84 3.38 26.05
N GLN A 400 -18.06 4.69 26.05
CA GLN A 400 -19.36 5.26 25.70
C GLN A 400 -19.59 5.24 24.20
N ASN A 401 -20.79 4.81 23.81
CA ASN A 401 -21.20 4.67 22.42
C ASN A 401 -22.28 5.70 22.01
N SER A 402 -22.04 6.98 22.27
CA SER A 402 -22.95 8.09 21.95
C SER A 402 -22.49 8.89 20.72
N TYR A 403 -22.93 8.46 19.54
CA TYR A 403 -22.67 9.14 18.26
C TYR A 403 -23.82 8.91 17.28
N ASN A 404 -24.08 9.91 16.44
CA ASN A 404 -25.04 9.80 15.34
C ASN A 404 -24.28 9.46 14.06
N VAL A 405 -24.62 8.36 13.40
CA VAL A 405 -24.04 8.03 12.09
C VAL A 405 -25.15 7.74 11.10
N SER A 406 -24.93 8.21 9.88
CA SER A 406 -25.78 7.88 8.74
C SER A 406 -25.54 6.43 8.35
N GLN A 407 -26.60 5.60 8.35
CA GLN A 407 -26.49 4.25 7.82
C GLN A 407 -26.16 4.29 6.34
N LYS A 408 -25.23 3.43 5.91
CA LYS A 408 -24.91 3.28 4.48
C LYS A 408 -26.07 2.58 3.78
N SER A 409 -26.70 3.27 2.85
CA SER A 409 -27.62 2.67 1.89
C SER A 409 -27.06 2.83 0.47
N TYR A 410 -27.20 1.77 -0.33
CA TYR A 410 -26.87 1.80 -1.75
C TYR A 410 -28.17 1.71 -2.53
N HIS A 411 -28.49 2.75 -3.27
CA HIS A 411 -29.66 2.79 -4.15
C HIS A 411 -29.19 2.75 -5.60
N ARG A 412 -29.82 1.90 -6.40
CA ARG A 412 -29.60 1.90 -7.85
C ARG A 412 -30.15 3.23 -8.40
N LEU A 413 -29.33 3.95 -9.16
CA LEU A 413 -29.79 5.14 -9.89
C LEU A 413 -30.55 4.73 -11.15
N ASP A 414 -31.57 5.52 -11.52
CA ASP A 414 -32.43 5.25 -12.69
C ASP A 414 -31.72 5.42 -14.05
N TYR A 415 -30.57 6.12 -14.06
CA TYR A 415 -29.69 6.20 -15.23
C TYR A 415 -28.89 4.89 -15.37
N VAL A 416 -29.49 3.93 -16.06
CA VAL A 416 -28.85 2.67 -16.42
C VAL A 416 -28.18 2.85 -17.79
N CYS A 417 -26.96 2.34 -17.94
CA CYS A 417 -26.37 2.14 -19.26
C CYS A 417 -27.29 1.20 -20.07
N ASN A 418 -28.11 1.77 -20.95
CA ASN A 418 -29.11 1.02 -21.71
C ASN A 418 -28.54 0.44 -23.01
N GLU A 419 -27.35 0.91 -23.43
CA GLU A 419 -26.69 0.46 -24.65
C GLU A 419 -25.35 -0.17 -24.34
N TRP A 420 -25.29 -1.50 -24.45
CA TRP A 420 -24.05 -2.26 -24.32
C TRP A 420 -23.49 -2.57 -25.71
N LYS A 421 -22.24 -2.20 -25.93
CA LYS A 421 -21.44 -2.69 -27.06
C LYS A 421 -20.49 -3.75 -26.54
N THR A 422 -20.41 -4.88 -27.23
CA THR A 422 -19.50 -5.95 -26.90
C THR A 422 -18.40 -6.02 -27.96
N MET A 423 -17.18 -6.32 -27.52
CA MET A 423 -16.06 -6.64 -28.38
C MET A 423 -15.51 -7.98 -27.92
N GLN A 424 -15.35 -8.92 -28.86
CA GLN A 424 -14.68 -10.18 -28.57
C GLN A 424 -13.19 -10.00 -28.79
N ILE A 425 -12.40 -10.22 -27.74
CA ILE A 425 -10.93 -10.21 -27.85
C ILE A 425 -10.52 -11.44 -28.68
N PRO A 426 -9.76 -11.25 -29.78
CA PRO A 426 -9.34 -12.37 -30.60
C PRO A 426 -8.37 -13.27 -29.83
N ILE A 427 -8.63 -14.58 -29.85
CA ILE A 427 -7.69 -15.58 -29.36
C ILE A 427 -6.62 -15.77 -30.45
N PRO A 428 -5.33 -15.53 -30.14
CA PRO A 428 -4.25 -15.61 -31.12
C PRO A 428 -4.07 -17.04 -31.65
N SER A 429 -3.58 -17.14 -32.87
CA SER A 429 -3.12 -18.40 -33.46
C SER A 429 -1.64 -18.33 -33.79
N LYS A 430 -0.95 -19.47 -33.78
CA LYS A 430 0.49 -19.54 -34.13
C LYS A 430 0.74 -19.18 -35.60
N GLU A 431 -0.24 -19.39 -36.47
CA GLU A 431 -0.12 -19.20 -37.92
C GLU A 431 -0.22 -17.73 -38.37
N LYS A 432 -0.82 -16.84 -37.58
CA LYS A 432 -0.90 -15.41 -37.89
C LYS A 432 0.14 -14.64 -37.10
N LYS A 433 1.17 -14.14 -37.80
CA LYS A 433 2.22 -13.30 -37.21
C LYS A 433 1.77 -11.83 -37.21
N ASP A 434 1.13 -11.38 -36.14
CA ASP A 434 1.02 -9.95 -35.87
C ASP A 434 2.36 -9.40 -35.36
N LYS A 435 2.53 -8.07 -35.34
CA LYS A 435 3.83 -7.40 -35.10
C LYS A 435 4.44 -7.62 -33.70
N GLU A 436 3.72 -8.21 -32.75
CA GLU A 436 4.13 -8.33 -31.34
C GLU A 436 4.22 -9.80 -30.85
N HIS A 437 4.62 -10.72 -31.73
CA HIS A 437 4.85 -12.12 -31.36
C HIS A 437 6.31 -12.34 -30.98
N PHE A 438 6.55 -12.91 -29.79
CA PHE A 438 7.88 -13.31 -29.32
C PHE A 438 8.00 -14.83 -29.37
N GLU A 439 8.84 -15.37 -30.27
CA GLU A 439 9.09 -16.81 -30.36
C GLU A 439 10.05 -17.27 -29.26
N PHE A 440 9.76 -18.42 -28.64
CA PHE A 440 10.63 -19.04 -27.62
C PHE A 440 10.56 -20.57 -27.66
N SER A 441 11.46 -21.22 -26.92
CA SER A 441 11.46 -22.67 -26.72
C SER A 441 11.80 -23.00 -25.27
N PHE A 442 11.28 -24.12 -24.74
CA PHE A 442 11.64 -24.56 -23.40
C PHE A 442 13.07 -25.13 -23.35
N PRO A 443 13.83 -24.92 -22.25
CA PRO A 443 13.47 -24.18 -21.03
C PRO A 443 13.67 -22.65 -21.10
N HIS A 444 14.08 -22.11 -22.25
CA HIS A 444 14.41 -20.69 -22.45
C HIS A 444 13.17 -19.84 -22.73
N ILE A 445 12.34 -19.64 -21.72
CA ILE A 445 11.15 -18.78 -21.81
C ILE A 445 11.44 -17.36 -21.30
N PRO A 446 11.03 -16.30 -22.02
CA PRO A 446 11.11 -14.95 -21.50
C PRO A 446 10.18 -14.78 -20.30
N ASP A 447 10.66 -14.04 -19.30
CA ASP A 447 9.81 -13.58 -18.19
C ASP A 447 8.71 -12.65 -18.73
N MET A 448 7.46 -12.90 -18.35
CA MET A 448 6.32 -12.09 -18.80
C MET A 448 6.53 -10.62 -18.48
N LEU A 449 7.06 -10.34 -17.30
CA LEU A 449 7.33 -8.98 -16.85
C LEU A 449 8.27 -8.24 -17.78
N HIS A 450 9.35 -8.88 -18.23
CA HIS A 450 10.31 -8.28 -19.17
C HIS A 450 9.64 -7.86 -20.51
N ILE A 451 8.65 -8.62 -20.96
CA ILE A 451 7.89 -8.32 -22.18
C ILE A 451 6.84 -7.25 -21.94
N THR A 452 6.02 -7.40 -20.89
CA THR A 452 4.85 -6.53 -20.66
C THR A 452 5.22 -5.20 -20.00
N GLN A 453 6.39 -5.13 -19.36
CA GLN A 453 6.88 -3.98 -18.61
C GLN A 453 5.89 -3.43 -17.56
N ASP A 454 5.02 -4.29 -17.02
CA ASP A 454 3.89 -3.92 -16.15
C ASP A 454 2.89 -2.93 -16.79
N GLU A 455 2.91 -2.80 -18.12
CA GLU A 455 1.93 -2.00 -18.90
C GLU A 455 0.64 -2.81 -19.18
N THR A 456 0.67 -4.13 -18.99
CA THR A 456 -0.52 -4.99 -19.02
C THR A 456 -0.40 -6.18 -18.06
N ASP A 457 -1.54 -6.57 -17.49
CA ASP A 457 -1.69 -7.77 -16.67
C ASP A 457 -1.75 -9.05 -17.50
N TYR A 458 -1.82 -8.97 -18.83
CA TYR A 458 -2.22 -10.10 -19.67
C TYR A 458 -1.14 -10.49 -20.68
N MET A 459 -0.81 -11.79 -20.73
CA MET A 459 0.03 -12.34 -21.80
C MET A 459 -0.45 -13.71 -22.26
N TRP A 460 -0.57 -13.86 -23.57
CA TRP A 460 -0.84 -15.13 -24.22
C TRP A 460 0.44 -15.94 -24.40
N TYR A 461 0.29 -17.26 -24.30
CA TYR A 461 1.27 -18.25 -24.69
C TYR A 461 0.62 -19.26 -25.63
N THR A 462 1.14 -19.41 -26.84
CA THR A 462 0.56 -20.27 -27.87
C THR A 462 1.52 -21.34 -28.31
N GLY A 463 1.01 -22.57 -28.46
CA GLY A 463 1.74 -23.73 -28.95
C GLY A 463 0.85 -24.66 -29.75
N VAL A 464 1.45 -25.68 -30.36
CA VAL A 464 0.72 -26.74 -31.07
C VAL A 464 0.98 -28.05 -30.34
N GLY A 465 -0.10 -28.70 -29.93
CA GLY A 465 -0.09 -30.01 -29.30
C GLY A 465 -0.55 -31.10 -30.26
N THR A 466 -0.08 -32.31 -30.03
CA THR A 466 -0.46 -33.53 -30.75
C THR A 466 -0.72 -34.64 -29.75
N ILE A 467 -1.89 -35.27 -29.82
CA ILE A 467 -2.15 -36.55 -29.13
C ILE A 467 -2.20 -37.68 -30.14
N TYR A 468 -1.77 -38.87 -29.72
CA TYR A 468 -1.93 -40.09 -30.50
C TYR A 468 -3.19 -40.83 -30.05
N CYS A 469 -4.12 -41.04 -30.97
CA CYS A 469 -5.36 -41.74 -30.72
C CYS A 469 -5.14 -43.26 -30.75
N PRO A 470 -5.39 -43.99 -29.64
CA PRO A 470 -5.12 -45.43 -29.57
C PRO A 470 -6.18 -46.27 -30.30
N PHE A 471 -7.35 -45.69 -30.62
CA PHE A 471 -8.50 -46.39 -31.19
C PHE A 471 -8.47 -46.40 -32.73
N LYS A 472 -7.45 -47.05 -33.31
CA LYS A 472 -7.32 -47.17 -34.77
C LYS A 472 -8.53 -47.89 -35.38
N GLY A 473 -9.23 -47.21 -36.30
CA GLY A 473 -10.35 -47.79 -37.07
C GLY A 473 -11.73 -47.68 -36.42
N GLU A 474 -11.85 -47.08 -35.23
CA GLU A 474 -13.15 -46.73 -34.64
C GLU A 474 -13.53 -45.28 -34.99
N ASN A 475 -14.81 -45.04 -35.27
CA ASN A 475 -15.29 -43.69 -35.64
C ASN A 475 -15.26 -42.73 -34.43
N THR A 476 -14.31 -41.80 -34.43
CA THR A 476 -14.29 -40.53 -33.66
C THR A 476 -14.50 -40.68 -32.13
N PRO A 477 -13.44 -41.01 -31.35
CA PRO A 477 -13.54 -41.03 -29.90
C PRO A 477 -13.83 -39.64 -29.30
N HIS A 478 -14.47 -39.64 -28.14
CA HIS A 478 -14.81 -38.42 -27.39
C HIS A 478 -13.81 -38.18 -26.26
N CYS A 479 -13.32 -36.96 -26.13
CA CYS A 479 -12.60 -36.54 -24.95
C CYS A 479 -13.60 -36.18 -23.85
N LEU A 480 -13.51 -36.87 -22.71
CA LEU A 480 -14.37 -36.65 -21.54
C LEU A 480 -13.74 -35.72 -20.50
N LYS A 481 -12.41 -35.74 -20.42
CA LYS A 481 -11.66 -35.01 -19.40
C LYS A 481 -10.31 -34.60 -19.95
N ILE A 482 -9.88 -33.39 -19.62
CA ILE A 482 -8.53 -32.91 -19.87
C ILE A 482 -7.95 -32.46 -18.53
N HIS A 483 -6.83 -33.06 -18.14
CA HIS A 483 -6.06 -32.65 -16.98
C HIS A 483 -4.84 -31.85 -17.43
N MET A 484 -4.53 -30.76 -16.75
CA MET A 484 -3.36 -29.93 -17.01
C MET A 484 -2.50 -29.79 -15.76
N GLU A 485 -1.19 -29.97 -15.94
CA GLU A 485 -0.18 -29.51 -15.00
C GLU A 485 0.67 -28.42 -15.67
N LEU A 486 0.95 -27.34 -14.95
CA LEU A 486 1.64 -26.16 -15.46
C LEU A 486 2.35 -25.43 -14.32
N GLU A 487 3.59 -24.98 -14.55
CA GLU A 487 4.18 -23.96 -13.69
C GLU A 487 3.83 -22.57 -14.24
N ALA A 488 3.02 -21.81 -13.51
CA ALA A 488 2.63 -20.45 -13.87
C ALA A 488 2.34 -19.58 -12.65
N ALA A 489 2.63 -18.28 -12.79
CA ALA A 489 2.22 -17.29 -11.81
C ALA A 489 0.72 -16.96 -11.91
N ASP A 490 0.14 -16.56 -10.78
CA ASP A 490 -1.18 -15.93 -10.69
C ASP A 490 -2.30 -16.77 -11.33
N TYR A 491 -3.08 -16.24 -12.28
CA TYR A 491 -4.26 -16.91 -12.85
C TYR A 491 -4.05 -17.30 -14.32
N VAL A 492 -4.60 -18.44 -14.76
CA VAL A 492 -4.49 -18.92 -16.14
C VAL A 492 -5.84 -19.33 -16.73
N HIS A 493 -6.09 -18.94 -17.97
CA HIS A 493 -7.20 -19.41 -18.80
C HIS A 493 -6.66 -20.24 -19.97
N VAL A 494 -7.30 -21.35 -20.28
CA VAL A 494 -6.86 -22.32 -21.28
C VAL A 494 -7.85 -22.38 -22.42
N PHE A 495 -7.32 -22.37 -23.64
CA PHE A 495 -8.08 -22.41 -24.87
C PHE A 495 -7.51 -23.48 -25.81
N LEU A 496 -8.38 -24.29 -26.40
CA LEU A 496 -8.04 -25.28 -27.42
C LEU A 496 -8.75 -24.93 -28.72
N ASN A 497 -8.00 -24.88 -29.83
CA ASN A 497 -8.53 -24.51 -31.15
C ASN A 497 -9.38 -23.24 -31.09
N ARG A 498 -8.87 -22.23 -30.35
CA ARG A 498 -9.51 -20.92 -30.15
C ARG A 498 -10.88 -20.99 -29.45
N LYS A 499 -11.15 -22.05 -28.68
CA LYS A 499 -12.30 -22.16 -27.79
C LYS A 499 -11.82 -22.27 -26.35
N TYR A 500 -12.49 -21.55 -25.45
CA TYR A 500 -12.24 -21.68 -24.02
C TYR A 500 -12.56 -23.10 -23.57
N VAL A 501 -11.71 -23.67 -22.71
CA VAL A 501 -11.89 -25.04 -22.18
C VAL A 501 -11.77 -25.13 -20.66
N GLY A 502 -11.28 -24.09 -19.99
CA GLY A 502 -11.17 -24.05 -18.54
C GLY A 502 -10.14 -23.05 -18.04
N SER A 503 -10.07 -22.92 -16.71
CA SER A 503 -9.11 -22.06 -16.00
C SER A 503 -8.58 -22.78 -14.78
N CYS A 504 -7.47 -22.32 -14.21
CA CYS A 504 -7.07 -22.81 -12.90
C CYS A 504 -8.15 -22.47 -11.85
N ARG A 505 -8.37 -23.37 -10.90
CA ARG A 505 -9.33 -23.14 -9.82
C ARG A 505 -8.87 -22.02 -8.90
N SER A 506 -9.85 -21.39 -8.25
CA SER A 506 -9.61 -20.38 -7.23
C SER A 506 -10.00 -20.91 -5.84
N PRO A 507 -9.22 -20.62 -4.77
CA PRO A 507 -8.00 -19.81 -4.79
C PRO A 507 -6.89 -20.50 -5.58
N CYS A 508 -6.14 -19.71 -6.36
CA CYS A 508 -4.86 -20.19 -6.84
C CYS A 508 -3.99 -20.35 -5.59
N TYR A 509 -3.83 -21.59 -5.13
CA TYR A 509 -2.84 -21.93 -4.12
C TYR A 509 -1.47 -21.74 -4.77
N ASP A 510 -1.04 -20.49 -4.80
CA ASP A 510 0.31 -20.15 -5.18
C ASP A 510 1.20 -20.47 -3.97
N GLU A 511 2.06 -21.47 -4.12
CA GLU A 511 2.93 -21.89 -3.02
C GLU A 511 4.13 -20.94 -2.85
N ARG A 512 4.17 -19.76 -3.51
CA ARG A 512 5.20 -18.72 -3.30
C ARG A 512 5.46 -18.45 -1.81
N PHE A 513 4.49 -18.74 -0.94
CA PHE A 513 4.52 -18.49 0.50
C PHE A 513 4.79 -19.74 1.37
N THR A 514 4.99 -20.94 0.81
CA THR A 514 5.08 -22.19 1.61
C THR A 514 6.50 -22.57 2.02
N GLY A 515 7.49 -21.74 1.69
CA GLY A 515 8.88 -21.87 2.15
C GLY A 515 9.62 -23.13 1.68
N ARG A 516 9.09 -23.94 0.75
CA ARG A 516 9.70 -25.24 0.38
C ARG A 516 9.88 -25.52 -1.11
N ARG A 517 9.41 -24.67 -2.03
CA ARG A 517 9.68 -24.73 -3.49
C ARG A 517 9.12 -23.46 -4.15
N SER A 518 9.54 -23.15 -5.38
CA SER A 518 8.93 -22.11 -6.21
C SER A 518 7.48 -22.50 -6.50
N GLY A 519 6.53 -21.95 -5.75
CA GLY A 519 5.14 -22.39 -5.71
C GLY A 519 4.25 -22.04 -6.89
N PHE A 520 4.82 -22.08 -8.08
CA PHE A 520 4.10 -21.78 -9.31
C PHE A 520 3.39 -23.01 -9.90
N SER A 521 3.51 -24.18 -9.27
CA SER A 521 2.87 -25.41 -9.75
C SER A 521 1.35 -25.33 -9.64
N LYS A 522 0.67 -25.61 -10.75
CA LYS A 522 -0.78 -25.72 -10.85
C LYS A 522 -1.13 -27.08 -11.45
N SER A 523 -2.06 -27.79 -10.81
CA SER A 523 -2.64 -29.04 -11.32
C SER A 523 -4.16 -28.92 -11.22
N PHE A 524 -4.85 -29.02 -12.36
CA PHE A 524 -6.30 -28.84 -12.41
C PHE A 524 -6.92 -29.52 -13.63
N ASP A 525 -8.20 -29.86 -13.46
CA ASP A 525 -9.04 -30.35 -14.55
C ASP A 525 -9.65 -29.17 -15.31
N LEU A 526 -9.71 -29.27 -16.64
CA LEU A 526 -10.40 -28.29 -17.47
C LEU A 526 -11.90 -28.60 -17.42
N GLU A 527 -12.70 -27.65 -16.92
CA GLU A 527 -14.10 -27.90 -16.52
C GLU A 527 -15.15 -27.33 -17.48
N ASP A 528 -14.76 -26.52 -18.45
CA ASP A 528 -15.68 -25.80 -19.33
C ASP A 528 -15.51 -26.20 -20.79
N PHE A 529 -15.63 -27.52 -21.05
CA PHE A 529 -15.72 -28.03 -22.42
C PHE A 529 -16.78 -29.13 -22.53
N ALA A 530 -17.65 -29.02 -23.53
CA ALA A 530 -18.50 -30.14 -23.94
C ALA A 530 -17.62 -31.28 -24.49
N PRO A 531 -18.02 -32.56 -24.36
CA PRO A 531 -17.25 -33.68 -24.89
C PRO A 531 -16.77 -33.42 -26.31
N MET A 532 -15.45 -33.29 -26.48
CA MET A 532 -14.84 -32.89 -27.74
C MET A 532 -14.58 -34.13 -28.58
N GLN A 533 -15.04 -34.14 -29.83
CA GLN A 533 -14.69 -35.19 -30.77
C GLN A 533 -13.22 -35.06 -31.18
N ILE A 534 -12.47 -36.16 -31.06
CA ILE A 534 -11.08 -36.23 -31.50
C ILE A 534 -11.06 -36.83 -32.90
N ALA A 535 -11.04 -35.96 -33.91
CA ALA A 535 -10.92 -36.34 -35.31
C ALA A 535 -9.45 -36.59 -35.66
N ALA A 536 -8.98 -37.81 -35.41
CA ALA A 536 -7.60 -38.18 -35.73
C ALA A 536 -7.37 -38.23 -37.25
N ASP A 537 -6.20 -37.74 -37.68
CA ASP A 537 -5.66 -37.87 -39.03
C ASP A 537 -5.40 -39.34 -39.39
N LYS A 538 -5.07 -39.60 -40.66
CA LYS A 538 -4.83 -40.96 -41.18
C LYS A 538 -3.70 -41.70 -40.45
N ASP A 539 -2.76 -40.98 -39.85
CA ASP A 539 -1.67 -41.54 -39.06
C ASP A 539 -2.05 -41.80 -37.59
N GLY A 540 -3.29 -41.51 -37.20
CA GLY A 540 -3.81 -41.67 -35.85
C GLY A 540 -3.49 -40.49 -34.92
N THR A 541 -2.99 -39.38 -35.44
CA THR A 541 -2.68 -38.19 -34.63
C THR A 541 -3.82 -37.18 -34.65
N TYR A 542 -4.01 -36.45 -33.55
CA TYR A 542 -4.89 -35.28 -33.51
C TYR A 542 -4.07 -34.08 -33.07
N LYS A 543 -3.97 -33.09 -33.97
CA LYS A 543 -3.29 -31.83 -33.71
C LYS A 543 -4.28 -30.78 -33.22
N PHE A 544 -3.84 -29.97 -32.26
CA PHE A 544 -4.63 -28.87 -31.73
C PHE A 544 -3.75 -27.65 -31.44
N GLU A 545 -4.34 -26.47 -31.59
CA GLU A 545 -3.75 -25.22 -31.10
C GLU A 545 -4.07 -25.07 -29.62
N LEU A 546 -3.04 -24.80 -28.81
CA LEU A 546 -3.18 -24.46 -27.40
C LEU A 546 -2.85 -22.97 -27.25
N ALA A 547 -3.75 -22.23 -26.61
CA ALA A 547 -3.48 -20.88 -26.14
C ALA A 547 -3.75 -20.81 -24.62
N ILE A 548 -2.78 -20.29 -23.88
CA ILE A 548 -2.86 -20.06 -22.44
C ILE A 548 -2.78 -18.56 -22.22
N LEU A 549 -3.79 -17.97 -21.59
CA LEU A 549 -3.76 -16.58 -21.15
C LEU A 549 -3.36 -16.55 -19.67
N VAL A 550 -2.19 -16.00 -19.38
CA VAL A 550 -1.77 -15.70 -18.00
C VAL A 550 -2.24 -14.30 -17.63
N CYS A 551 -2.87 -14.17 -16.47
CA CYS A 551 -3.33 -12.91 -15.90
C CYS A 551 -2.56 -12.65 -14.61
N SER A 552 -1.72 -11.60 -14.62
CA SER A 552 -1.06 -11.13 -13.42
C SER A 552 -2.04 -10.39 -12.52
N LEU A 553 -1.90 -10.56 -11.20
CA LEU A 553 -2.80 -9.97 -10.22
C LEU A 553 -2.09 -8.92 -9.35
N GLY A 554 -1.26 -8.08 -9.99
CA GLY A 554 -0.39 -7.10 -9.33
C GLY A 554 0.95 -7.68 -8.87
N LEU A 555 1.88 -6.78 -8.56
CA LEU A 555 3.23 -7.12 -8.12
C LEU A 555 3.31 -7.24 -6.59
N ILE A 556 4.21 -8.10 -6.12
CA ILE A 556 4.46 -8.33 -4.69
C ILE A 556 5.05 -7.06 -4.07
N LYS A 557 4.56 -6.65 -2.90
CA LYS A 557 4.99 -5.40 -2.28
C LYS A 557 6.22 -5.52 -1.37
N GLY A 558 6.69 -6.72 -1.04
CA GLY A 558 7.77 -6.90 -0.07
C GLY A 558 8.33 -8.32 -0.05
N GLU A 559 9.60 -8.47 0.33
CA GLU A 559 10.33 -9.75 0.37
C GLU A 559 9.68 -10.78 1.30
N PHE A 560 9.05 -10.33 2.38
CA PHE A 560 8.32 -11.19 3.33
C PHE A 560 7.08 -11.87 2.75
N GLN A 561 6.69 -11.53 1.51
CA GLN A 561 5.63 -12.18 0.75
C GLN A 561 6.18 -13.18 -0.28
N LEU A 562 7.47 -13.43 -0.29
CA LEU A 562 8.08 -14.41 -1.20
C LEU A 562 8.49 -15.67 -0.44
N TRP A 563 9.04 -16.62 -1.18
CA TRP A 563 9.60 -17.84 -0.60
C TRP A 563 10.80 -17.50 0.28
N GLU A 564 11.32 -18.47 1.03
CA GLU A 564 12.48 -18.26 1.90
C GLU A 564 13.67 -17.68 1.10
N ASN A 565 14.18 -16.52 1.54
CA ASN A 565 15.20 -15.75 0.85
C ASN A 565 14.84 -15.24 -0.56
N GLY A 566 13.55 -15.24 -0.93
CA GLY A 566 13.08 -14.57 -2.13
C GLY A 566 13.38 -13.07 -2.11
N ARG A 567 13.53 -12.48 -3.29
CA ARG A 567 13.81 -11.05 -3.47
C ARG A 567 12.80 -10.44 -4.43
N MET A 568 12.43 -9.18 -4.21
CA MET A 568 11.39 -8.51 -5.01
C MET A 568 11.78 -8.40 -6.49
N GLU A 569 13.05 -8.08 -6.80
CA GLU A 569 13.55 -8.00 -8.16
C GLU A 569 13.51 -9.34 -8.91
N GLN A 570 13.48 -10.45 -8.17
CA GLN A 570 13.39 -11.82 -8.69
C GLN A 570 11.95 -12.31 -8.86
N GLU A 571 10.93 -11.51 -8.53
CA GLU A 571 9.55 -11.85 -8.86
C GLU A 571 9.44 -12.07 -10.38
N ARG A 572 8.76 -13.15 -10.76
CA ARG A 572 8.50 -13.51 -12.15
C ARG A 572 7.00 -13.72 -12.35
N LYS A 573 6.53 -13.40 -13.56
CA LYS A 573 5.16 -13.70 -14.00
C LYS A 573 5.19 -14.55 -15.26
N GLY A 574 4.04 -15.11 -15.63
CA GLY A 574 3.93 -15.94 -16.83
C GLY A 574 3.95 -17.44 -16.55
N ILE A 575 4.30 -18.23 -17.57
CA ILE A 575 4.55 -19.67 -17.45
C ILE A 575 6.06 -19.93 -17.33
N PHE A 576 6.45 -21.03 -16.68
CA PHE A 576 7.86 -21.34 -16.38
C PHE A 576 8.30 -22.70 -16.88
N SER A 577 7.35 -23.61 -17.10
CA SER A 577 7.62 -24.97 -17.55
C SER A 577 6.74 -25.36 -18.74
N HIS A 578 7.16 -26.42 -19.41
CA HIS A 578 6.38 -27.01 -20.48
C HIS A 578 5.06 -27.54 -19.90
N PRO A 579 3.87 -27.15 -20.40
CA PRO A 579 2.62 -27.71 -19.92
C PRO A 579 2.57 -29.22 -20.16
N ILE A 580 2.02 -29.94 -19.19
CA ILE A 580 1.67 -31.36 -19.30
C ILE A 580 0.15 -31.42 -19.44
N MET A 581 -0.33 -32.05 -20.52
CA MET A 581 -1.76 -32.25 -20.74
C MET A 581 -2.07 -33.72 -20.97
N CYS A 582 -3.06 -34.22 -20.23
CA CYS A 582 -3.56 -35.58 -20.33
C CYS A 582 -5.03 -35.55 -20.77
N PHE A 583 -5.36 -36.31 -21.81
CA PHE A 583 -6.70 -36.41 -22.37
C PHE A 583 -7.27 -37.78 -22.04
N GLN A 584 -8.44 -37.81 -21.43
CA GLN A 584 -9.20 -39.03 -21.21
C GLN A 584 -10.16 -39.23 -22.38
N LEU A 585 -9.91 -40.26 -23.18
CA LEU A 585 -10.62 -40.56 -24.41
C LEU A 585 -11.53 -41.77 -24.23
N LEU A 586 -12.79 -41.62 -24.60
CA LEU A 586 -13.79 -42.68 -24.67
C LEU A 586 -14.03 -43.05 -26.13
N SER A 587 -13.75 -44.30 -26.48
CA SER A 587 -14.09 -44.87 -27.79
C SER A 587 -15.60 -45.14 -27.92
N PRO A 588 -16.12 -45.24 -29.16
CA PRO A 588 -17.51 -45.64 -29.41
C PRO A 588 -17.87 -47.00 -28.81
N SER A 589 -16.90 -47.91 -28.71
CA SER A 589 -17.06 -49.22 -28.09
C SER A 589 -17.09 -49.19 -26.54
N GLY A 590 -16.96 -48.02 -25.93
CA GLY A 590 -17.00 -47.83 -24.47
C GLY A 590 -15.65 -48.02 -23.77
N LYS A 591 -14.56 -48.25 -24.52
CA LYS A 591 -13.19 -48.33 -23.97
C LYS A 591 -12.65 -46.94 -23.64
N LEU A 592 -12.08 -46.79 -22.44
CA LEU A 592 -11.52 -45.55 -21.90
C LEU A 592 -9.98 -45.63 -21.86
N GLU A 593 -9.30 -44.61 -22.38
CA GLU A 593 -7.83 -44.52 -22.40
C GLU A 593 -7.38 -43.12 -22.00
N THR A 594 -6.23 -43.01 -21.34
CA THR A 594 -5.59 -41.71 -21.03
C THR A 594 -4.36 -41.53 -21.92
N VAL A 595 -4.31 -40.44 -22.66
CA VAL A 595 -3.19 -40.12 -23.56
C VAL A 595 -2.55 -38.80 -23.21
N HIS A 596 -1.23 -38.71 -23.39
CA HIS A 596 -0.45 -37.49 -23.15
C HIS A 596 -0.30 -36.71 -24.45
N ALA A 597 -0.43 -35.38 -24.36
CA ALA A 597 -0.07 -34.50 -25.47
C ALA A 597 1.45 -34.33 -25.58
N ALA A 598 1.96 -34.46 -26.80
CA ALA A 598 3.28 -33.98 -27.18
C ALA A 598 3.14 -32.59 -27.79
N PHE A 599 4.10 -31.70 -27.57
CA PHE A 599 4.05 -30.34 -28.08
C PHE A 599 5.26 -30.01 -28.94
N ASP A 600 5.06 -29.10 -29.89
CA ASP A 600 6.14 -28.51 -30.66
C ASP A 600 7.17 -27.83 -29.74
N SER A 601 8.44 -27.87 -30.15
CA SER A 601 9.52 -27.18 -29.44
C SER A 601 9.42 -25.65 -29.49
N LYS A 602 8.70 -25.09 -30.47
CA LYS A 602 8.53 -23.65 -30.67
C LYS A 602 7.17 -23.15 -30.23
N TRP A 603 7.20 -22.16 -29.36
CA TRP A 603 6.05 -21.45 -28.80
C TRP A 603 6.12 -19.96 -29.13
N SER A 604 5.02 -19.26 -28.88
CA SER A 604 4.97 -17.80 -29.00
C SER A 604 4.33 -17.18 -27.76
N SER A 605 4.85 -16.05 -27.32
CA SER A 605 4.21 -15.19 -26.31
C SER A 605 3.78 -13.87 -26.93
N ILE A 606 2.61 -13.36 -26.50
CA ILE A 606 1.97 -12.17 -27.09
C ILE A 606 1.34 -11.35 -25.95
N PRO A 607 1.85 -10.15 -25.63
CA PRO A 607 1.22 -9.29 -24.64
C PRO A 607 -0.17 -8.86 -25.12
N LEU A 608 -1.15 -8.81 -24.22
CA LEU A 608 -2.50 -8.35 -24.54
C LEU A 608 -2.73 -6.97 -23.92
N TYR A 609 -2.66 -5.92 -24.73
CA TYR A 609 -2.98 -4.56 -24.29
C TYR A 609 -4.47 -4.28 -24.50
N ILE A 610 -5.19 -4.05 -23.41
CA ILE A 610 -6.58 -3.62 -23.45
C ILE A 610 -6.58 -2.08 -23.39
N SER A 611 -6.23 -1.42 -24.50
CA SER A 611 -6.20 0.04 -24.57
C SER A 611 -7.60 0.63 -24.78
N LYS A 612 -7.80 1.85 -24.26
CA LYS A 612 -9.01 2.65 -24.47
C LYS A 612 -9.14 3.15 -25.91
N GLU A 613 -8.07 3.10 -26.71
CA GLU A 613 -8.07 3.54 -28.12
C GLU A 613 -8.89 2.62 -29.04
N ASN A 614 -9.14 1.38 -28.63
CA ASN A 614 -10.08 0.48 -29.31
C ASN A 614 -11.56 0.72 -28.93
N SER A 615 -11.83 1.69 -28.04
CA SER A 615 -13.19 2.17 -27.79
C SER A 615 -13.46 3.40 -28.67
N PRO A 616 -14.54 3.43 -29.47
CA PRO A 616 -14.93 4.67 -30.14
C PRO A 616 -15.05 5.77 -29.08
N SER A 617 -14.53 6.95 -29.37
CA SER A 617 -14.60 8.12 -28.51
C SER A 617 -16.05 8.42 -28.14
N ILE A 618 -16.48 7.94 -26.97
CA ILE A 618 -17.76 8.34 -26.39
C ILE A 618 -17.50 9.67 -25.69
N SER A 619 -17.70 10.76 -26.42
CA SER A 619 -17.98 12.05 -25.81
C SER A 619 -19.35 11.94 -25.16
N PHE A 620 -19.40 11.85 -23.82
CA PHE A 620 -20.64 12.10 -23.12
C PHE A 620 -21.00 13.58 -23.33
N PRO A 621 -22.18 13.92 -23.86
CA PRO A 621 -22.65 15.29 -23.79
C PRO A 621 -22.81 15.59 -22.30
N ILE A 622 -21.95 16.48 -21.78
CA ILE A 622 -22.12 17.10 -20.47
C ILE A 622 -23.43 17.87 -20.55
N THR A 623 -24.53 17.21 -20.23
CA THR A 623 -25.83 17.84 -20.09
C THR A 623 -25.90 18.40 -18.68
N SER A 624 -25.83 19.73 -18.62
CA SER A 624 -26.08 20.60 -17.48
C SER A 624 -25.33 20.30 -16.17
N GLN A 625 -24.20 20.99 -16.00
CA GLN A 625 -23.76 21.45 -14.67
C GLN A 625 -24.87 22.29 -14.00
N PRO A 626 -25.11 22.17 -12.69
CA PRO A 626 -25.56 23.30 -11.90
C PRO A 626 -24.40 24.30 -11.82
N ARG A 627 -24.61 25.48 -12.38
CA ARG A 627 -23.67 26.61 -12.36
C ARG A 627 -23.35 27.02 -10.93
N VAL A 628 -22.06 27.04 -10.58
CA VAL A 628 -21.46 28.14 -9.81
C VAL A 628 -20.06 28.39 -10.37
N GLY A 629 -19.88 29.51 -11.07
CA GLY A 629 -18.57 30.08 -11.38
C GLY A 629 -18.43 31.46 -10.70
N PRO A 630 -17.41 32.29 -11.03
CA PRO A 630 -16.42 32.09 -12.10
C PRO A 630 -14.95 32.55 -11.84
N GLN A 631 -14.05 31.99 -12.67
CA GLN A 631 -12.88 32.61 -13.37
C GLN A 631 -11.57 32.92 -12.60
N LEU A 632 -10.48 32.17 -12.88
CA LEU A 632 -9.42 32.35 -13.92
C LEU A 632 -8.34 33.39 -13.55
N TRP A 633 -7.06 32.99 -13.49
CA TRP A 633 -5.91 33.75 -14.03
C TRP A 633 -4.75 32.82 -14.43
N GLN A 634 -4.14 33.12 -15.58
CA GLN A 634 -3.05 32.41 -16.27
C GLN A 634 -1.64 32.87 -15.84
N ALA A 635 -0.66 32.04 -16.22
CA ALA A 635 0.77 31.97 -15.93
C ALA A 635 1.67 33.20 -16.22
N LYS A 636 2.86 33.24 -15.56
CA LYS A 636 4.20 33.31 -16.22
C LYS A 636 5.36 33.16 -15.21
N VAL A 637 6.37 32.37 -15.60
CA VAL A 637 7.66 32.14 -14.93
C VAL A 637 8.71 33.07 -15.52
N HIS A 638 9.63 33.63 -14.70
CA HIS A 638 11.05 33.88 -15.03
C HIS A 638 11.82 34.36 -13.78
N LEU A 639 12.99 33.77 -13.47
CA LEU A 639 14.32 34.42 -13.57
C LEU A 639 15.47 33.55 -13.00
N LYS A 640 16.67 33.86 -13.50
CA LYS A 640 17.95 33.13 -13.50
C LYS A 640 18.87 33.42 -12.29
N ALA A 641 19.61 32.38 -11.91
CA ALA A 641 21.08 32.23 -11.73
C ALA A 641 21.93 33.05 -10.71
N ASN A 642 22.86 32.28 -10.10
CA ASN A 642 24.14 32.61 -9.45
C ASN A 642 24.02 33.16 -8.01
N GLU A 643 24.75 32.71 -6.97
CA GLU A 643 26.20 32.47 -6.83
C GLU A 643 26.55 31.65 -5.55
N LEU A 644 27.64 30.86 -5.59
CA LEU A 644 28.69 30.60 -4.56
C LEU A 644 28.24 30.10 -3.15
N GLN A 645 28.93 29.23 -2.41
CA GLN A 645 30.24 28.58 -2.50
C GLN A 645 30.28 27.47 -1.41
N GLN A 646 30.94 26.36 -1.71
CA GLN A 646 31.72 25.51 -0.78
C GLN A 646 31.12 25.22 0.61
N VAL A 647 30.12 24.37 0.63
CA VAL A 647 30.20 22.97 1.09
C VAL A 647 31.53 22.57 1.78
N ASN A 648 31.45 22.29 3.08
CA ASN A 648 32.29 21.29 3.75
C ASN A 648 31.37 20.40 4.61
N ILE A 649 31.27 19.16 4.15
CA ILE A 649 30.44 18.04 4.63
C ILE A 649 31.35 17.28 5.65
N ILE A 650 31.03 16.22 6.39
CA ILE A 650 30.28 15.00 6.08
C ILE A 650 30.16 14.15 7.40
N LEU A 651 29.09 13.34 7.51
CA LEU A 651 29.07 11.86 7.79
C LEU A 651 28.09 11.35 8.84
N CYS A 652 27.21 10.46 8.39
CA CYS A 652 26.25 9.59 9.04
C CYS A 652 25.19 9.19 8.02
#